data_AF-A0A3M1VN55-F1
#
_entry.id   AF-A0A3M1VN55-F1
#
_cell.length_a   1.000
_cell.length_b   1.000
_cell.length_c   1.000
_cell.angle_alpha   90.00
_cell.angle_beta   90.00
_cell.angle_gamma   90.00
#
_symmetry.space_group_name_H-M   'P 1'
#
loop_
_entity.id
_entity.type
_entity.pdbx_description
1 polymer ?
#
loop_
_entity_poly.entity_id
_entity_poly.type
_entity_poly.pdbx_seq_one_letter_code
_entity_poly.pdbx_strand_id
1 'polypeptide(L)'
;MTRHCKPRWVLLLGFGDSPEPHRTLMLASFAAAHPELQIDPHTVRCGRIPAVASHDPQRLRQIVMRAVQQRTAAQGKRIDPRRLCVHLCPTIGDGFRGAVVACLDLHDRAPGAGPPADDAGVAATSTTVSGQRAQAPPFETGNISHSADASDSVGPRQSVQTVRARAVALATAIRASIVRHPVISGVTTGIVLSALIGLAWLAPRTERPSEPNASDANGTAMTTSGDAERTNRAGDKPPMQPSNPAPPPPRFAVGQCRVYTSEPGFYVAVDGQPARFEDQRPAVTPCSVTVQQGSHTITVFRDGFADASQIVDVRDDAETSFTVGSDIHKGNSELLAAPWLNLAARRPVPLETINSSGRELDPFLTPDGLTLIFASDRPAGRGIYLATRRSVFHPFAPPQLLHRSPDTPASPSLGAEQQLLVYVVPEKARLWGLVRDNPLAPFGDKRPLRYSERLDVHWESAQVLHDGRLYWVENRNGRRTTFVAPFLPDIPDGRTDTGVARELDEAELRQIRDELVAQIERSIDLIGSADRVTRQRTVFTPRTHRKVIVRLVARIDPARRKVAEAELLLIDPQTQRAIPRSDDRPGPLAARTLYVQRDLDRAYEQVEPFALPGVHPRMTPDGLRQYGFDGRHLWRARRLSVREPFSAPETIAELQLEGFVPSAGHRQFWVSHDEQWLVYCDDPQQTADLYLVRLFYGPHWGVAPVAKPIPQKQFVEIVQRPKNTNGTTAAEAPDEPFDPMEKPPVQTPTDPRAVPLAYADHWKLFRTLLVERKYDEAEALIRAARGNPQFDRWHELLDWDADDLQAIREFWADIDRGLSTFEPGEPVRIGMTRVEFVKYADGMLIGKGRTREISKPVRDLDLPDLMALFDRSGVADSPAGRWRRAVFRFYDRNAEAPDFQRDEDAAPKLAERVARRLLQLAQAEAVRNNIAAAVQLIRRIERLAPQERLTDVPAVAEARQLLETFYERVNWRRTGNRNWIRQGTTFRADYAPASRDALLVSENEYESFELSLEYRITHDLGQGGVFFHYDGKGQPYNGGYKVHLANDAGKGVDAYSSGALFGIQAPSENAAKPKGTWNRLRIVVRDTTRLTVELNGRRVLQTTLGDPERPTKGFVALDGTVGGIEYRNVLVTELPAGS
;
A
#
# COMPACT_ATOMS: atom_id res chain seq x y z
N MET A 1 22.53 -24.37 -22.29
CA MET A 1 23.66 -25.25 -22.65
C MET A 1 23.93 -26.19 -21.48
N THR A 2 24.43 -27.40 -21.74
CA THR A 2 24.86 -28.36 -20.71
C THR A 2 26.29 -28.06 -20.23
N ARG A 3 26.64 -28.48 -19.01
CA ARG A 3 27.75 -27.93 -18.20
C ARG A 3 29.20 -28.29 -18.63
N HIS A 4 29.43 -28.97 -19.75
CA HIS A 4 30.74 -29.59 -20.05
C HIS A 4 31.26 -29.34 -21.48
N CYS A 5 31.56 -28.08 -21.82
CA CYS A 5 32.37 -27.72 -22.99
C CYS A 5 33.45 -26.69 -22.58
N LYS A 6 34.72 -26.93 -22.92
CA LYS A 6 35.77 -25.90 -22.85
C LYS A 6 35.90 -25.21 -24.21
N PRO A 7 35.65 -23.88 -24.32
CA PRO A 7 35.75 -23.19 -25.62
C PRO A 7 37.21 -23.13 -26.07
N ARG A 8 37.47 -23.46 -27.34
CA ARG A 8 38.84 -23.56 -27.88
C ARG A 8 39.35 -22.24 -28.48
N TRP A 9 38.45 -21.30 -28.74
CA TRP A 9 38.72 -19.94 -29.22
C TRP A 9 37.66 -18.96 -28.68
N VAL A 10 38.10 -17.75 -28.32
CA VAL A 10 37.23 -16.64 -27.89
C VAL A 10 37.54 -15.39 -28.72
N LEU A 11 36.52 -14.83 -29.37
CA LEU A 11 36.65 -13.61 -30.17
C LEU A 11 35.93 -12.44 -29.47
N LEU A 12 36.69 -11.38 -29.17
CA LEU A 12 36.20 -10.12 -28.62
C LEU A 12 36.09 -9.07 -29.72
N LEU A 13 34.91 -8.45 -29.83
CA LEU A 13 34.63 -7.45 -30.86
C LEU A 13 34.11 -6.15 -30.25
N GLY A 14 34.75 -5.03 -30.62
CA GLY A 14 34.36 -3.67 -30.22
C GLY A 14 33.88 -2.83 -31.41
N PHE A 15 33.14 -1.75 -31.10
CA PHE A 15 32.59 -0.80 -32.07
C PHE A 15 33.39 0.51 -32.12
N GLY A 16 33.54 1.08 -33.31
CA GLY A 16 34.18 2.38 -33.54
C GLY A 16 35.70 2.34 -33.74
N ASP A 17 36.28 3.52 -33.97
CA ASP A 17 37.64 3.65 -34.51
C ASP A 17 38.75 3.94 -33.49
N SER A 18 38.42 3.95 -32.20
CA SER A 18 39.35 4.21 -31.10
C SER A 18 40.60 3.30 -31.16
N PRO A 19 41.82 3.83 -30.98
CA PRO A 19 43.04 3.01 -30.91
C PRO A 19 42.97 2.05 -29.71
N GLU A 20 43.27 0.78 -29.97
CA GLU A 20 43.35 -0.35 -29.03
C GLU A 20 42.37 -0.37 -27.83
N PRO A 21 41.23 -1.12 -27.89
CA PRO A 21 40.41 -1.34 -26.71
C PRO A 21 41.17 -2.15 -25.65
N HIS A 22 41.15 -1.71 -24.39
CA HIS A 22 41.87 -2.34 -23.27
C HIS A 22 41.49 -3.81 -23.07
N ARG A 23 42.28 -4.71 -23.70
CA ARG A 23 42.09 -6.17 -23.75
C ARG A 23 41.88 -6.81 -22.38
N THR A 24 42.59 -6.31 -21.36
CA THR A 24 42.55 -6.80 -19.98
C THR A 24 41.20 -6.53 -19.30
N LEU A 25 40.62 -5.33 -19.45
CA LEU A 25 39.35 -4.96 -18.83
C LEU A 25 38.18 -5.76 -19.39
N MET A 26 38.13 -5.93 -20.73
CA MET A 26 37.11 -6.76 -21.37
C MET A 26 37.23 -8.24 -20.98
N LEU A 27 38.45 -8.76 -20.77
CA LEU A 27 38.65 -10.13 -20.25
C LEU A 27 38.15 -10.27 -18.81
N ALA A 28 38.53 -9.33 -17.94
CA ALA A 28 38.20 -9.37 -16.52
C ALA A 28 36.68 -9.34 -16.29
N SER A 29 35.95 -8.44 -16.96
CA SER A 29 34.50 -8.37 -16.84
C SER A 29 33.79 -9.61 -17.41
N PHE A 30 34.29 -10.21 -18.50
CA PHE A 30 33.70 -11.44 -19.03
C PHE A 30 33.95 -12.66 -18.13
N ALA A 31 35.17 -12.79 -17.58
CA ALA A 31 35.50 -13.84 -16.61
C ALA A 31 34.75 -13.70 -15.28
N ALA A 32 34.50 -12.47 -14.83
CA ALA A 32 33.68 -12.19 -13.64
C ALA A 32 32.18 -12.48 -13.87
N ALA A 33 31.68 -12.28 -15.09
CA ALA A 33 30.30 -12.61 -15.46
C ALA A 33 30.07 -14.10 -15.72
N HIS A 34 31.11 -14.85 -16.09
CA HIS A 34 31.07 -16.28 -16.41
C HIS A 34 32.21 -17.09 -15.75
N PRO A 35 32.29 -17.11 -14.41
CA PRO A 35 33.34 -17.83 -13.67
C PRO A 35 33.34 -19.36 -13.90
N GLU A 36 32.24 -19.91 -14.43
CA GLU A 36 32.12 -21.31 -14.87
C GLU A 36 32.93 -21.65 -16.13
N LEU A 37 33.42 -20.66 -16.89
CA LEU A 37 34.19 -20.87 -18.12
C LEU A 37 35.70 -20.72 -17.87
N GLN A 38 36.42 -21.86 -17.82
CA GLN A 38 37.89 -21.86 -17.86
C GLN A 38 38.41 -21.45 -19.26
N ILE A 39 38.61 -20.14 -19.45
CA ILE A 39 39.12 -19.54 -20.69
C ILE A 39 40.64 -19.42 -20.63
N ASP A 40 41.33 -19.93 -21.65
CA ASP A 40 42.77 -19.73 -21.85
C ASP A 40 43.03 -18.35 -22.51
N PRO A 41 43.75 -17.41 -21.86
CA PRO A 41 44.06 -16.09 -22.41
C PRO A 41 44.76 -16.12 -23.79
N HIS A 42 45.54 -17.17 -24.08
CA HIS A 42 46.26 -17.31 -25.35
C HIS A 42 45.34 -17.67 -26.53
N THR A 43 44.12 -18.18 -26.25
CA THR A 43 43.10 -18.47 -27.28
C THR A 43 42.25 -17.24 -27.65
N VAL A 44 42.39 -16.13 -26.93
CA VAL A 44 41.63 -14.90 -27.15
C VAL A 44 42.16 -14.13 -28.37
N ARG A 45 41.25 -13.71 -29.26
CA ARG A 45 41.53 -12.79 -30.38
C ARG A 45 40.58 -11.59 -30.33
N CYS A 46 41.02 -10.47 -30.89
CA CYS A 46 40.28 -9.19 -30.87
C CYS A 46 40.01 -8.71 -32.30
N GLY A 47 38.97 -7.89 -32.49
CA GLY A 47 38.68 -7.24 -33.78
C GLY A 47 37.67 -6.10 -33.68
N ARG A 48 37.54 -5.33 -34.78
CA ARG A 48 36.52 -4.28 -34.92
C ARG A 48 35.31 -4.74 -35.74
N ILE A 49 34.15 -4.15 -35.46
CA ILE A 49 32.93 -4.13 -36.29
C ILE A 49 32.61 -2.65 -36.60
N PRO A 50 32.18 -2.28 -37.83
CA PRO A 50 31.66 -0.93 -38.09
C PRO A 50 30.50 -0.59 -37.15
N ALA A 51 30.42 0.67 -36.73
CA ALA A 51 29.36 1.14 -35.82
C ALA A 51 27.99 1.06 -36.49
N VAL A 52 27.00 0.47 -35.81
CA VAL A 52 25.62 0.36 -36.30
C VAL A 52 24.65 1.01 -35.34
N ALA A 53 23.91 2.02 -35.82
CA ALA A 53 22.82 2.66 -35.10
C ALA A 53 21.57 1.76 -35.06
N SER A 54 21.59 0.72 -34.22
CA SER A 54 20.41 -0.12 -33.96
C SER A 54 20.33 -0.51 -32.49
N HIS A 55 19.20 -0.20 -31.85
CA HIS A 55 18.90 -0.55 -30.46
C HIS A 55 18.08 -1.85 -30.34
N ASP A 56 18.03 -2.65 -31.42
CA ASP A 56 17.33 -3.93 -31.50
C ASP A 56 18.34 -5.08 -31.23
N PRO A 57 18.22 -5.82 -30.11
CA PRO A 57 19.15 -6.89 -29.78
C PRO A 57 19.14 -8.07 -30.77
N GLN A 58 18.01 -8.36 -31.40
CA GLN A 58 17.91 -9.44 -32.39
C GLN A 58 18.62 -9.04 -33.68
N ARG A 59 18.47 -7.77 -34.10
CA ARG A 59 19.13 -7.23 -35.29
C ARG A 59 20.65 -7.06 -35.08
N LEU A 60 21.09 -6.62 -33.91
CA LEU A 60 22.50 -6.63 -33.51
C LEU A 60 23.08 -8.06 -33.59
N ARG A 61 22.40 -9.06 -33.02
CA ARG A 61 22.81 -10.46 -33.09
C ARG A 61 22.94 -10.95 -34.54
N GLN A 62 21.98 -10.65 -35.42
CA GLN A 62 22.05 -11.02 -36.84
C GLN A 62 23.26 -10.40 -37.57
N ILE A 63 23.60 -9.15 -37.27
CA ILE A 63 24.75 -8.45 -37.87
C ILE A 63 26.07 -9.09 -37.41
N VAL A 64 26.21 -9.37 -36.10
CA VAL A 64 27.38 -10.07 -35.55
C VAL A 64 27.55 -11.46 -36.20
N MET A 65 26.47 -12.24 -36.30
CA MET A 65 26.50 -13.58 -36.92
C MET A 65 27.05 -13.53 -38.35
N ARG A 66 26.59 -12.57 -39.17
CA ARG A 66 27.09 -12.38 -40.55
C ARG A 66 28.56 -11.95 -40.58
N ALA A 67 28.97 -11.02 -39.72
CA ALA A 67 30.36 -10.54 -39.66
C ALA A 67 31.36 -11.65 -39.26
N VAL A 68 30.96 -12.52 -38.32
CA VAL A 68 31.75 -13.71 -37.95
C VAL A 68 31.85 -14.69 -39.14
N GLN A 69 30.72 -15.05 -39.75
CA GLN A 69 30.66 -15.97 -40.89
C GLN A 69 31.52 -15.51 -42.09
N GLN A 70 31.49 -14.20 -42.41
CA GLN A 70 32.31 -13.63 -43.50
C GLN A 70 33.81 -13.73 -43.20
N ARG A 71 34.25 -13.38 -41.98
CA ARG A 71 35.68 -13.45 -41.60
C ARG A 71 36.22 -14.88 -41.63
N THR A 72 35.42 -15.88 -41.23
CA THR A 72 35.89 -17.27 -41.14
C THR A 72 35.85 -17.99 -42.49
N ALA A 73 34.90 -17.64 -43.36
CA ALA A 73 34.92 -18.04 -44.77
C ALA A 73 36.19 -17.53 -45.48
N ALA A 74 36.60 -16.29 -45.23
CA ALA A 74 37.86 -15.72 -45.75
C ALA A 74 39.14 -16.39 -45.18
N GLN A 75 39.02 -17.23 -44.15
CA GLN A 75 40.10 -18.05 -43.59
C GLN A 75 39.94 -19.55 -43.94
N GLY A 76 39.06 -19.89 -44.89
CA GLY A 76 38.84 -21.26 -45.36
C GLY A 76 38.11 -22.18 -44.37
N LYS A 77 37.57 -21.66 -43.26
CA LYS A 77 36.94 -22.47 -42.20
C LYS A 77 35.42 -22.32 -42.19
N ARG A 78 34.71 -23.45 -42.32
CA ARG A 78 33.25 -23.53 -42.10
C ARG A 78 32.93 -23.60 -40.61
N ILE A 79 31.82 -22.97 -40.20
CA ILE A 79 31.30 -22.94 -38.83
C ILE A 79 29.83 -23.36 -38.85
N ASP A 80 29.42 -24.17 -37.88
CA ASP A 80 28.00 -24.44 -37.61
C ASP A 80 27.34 -23.23 -36.90
N PRO A 81 26.40 -22.52 -37.54
CA PRO A 81 25.74 -21.36 -36.93
C PRO A 81 24.93 -21.72 -35.67
N ARG A 82 24.54 -22.99 -35.48
CA ARG A 82 23.74 -23.46 -34.34
C ARG A 82 24.55 -23.55 -33.04
N ARG A 83 25.89 -23.56 -33.12
CA ARG A 83 26.80 -23.63 -31.97
C ARG A 83 27.43 -22.28 -31.57
N LEU A 84 27.18 -21.22 -32.34
CA LEU A 84 27.75 -19.89 -32.09
C LEU A 84 26.93 -19.12 -31.04
N CYS A 85 27.44 -19.07 -29.81
CA CYS A 85 26.91 -18.18 -28.77
C CYS A 85 27.45 -16.76 -28.94
N VAL A 86 26.58 -15.77 -28.77
CA VAL A 86 26.87 -14.33 -28.89
C VAL A 86 26.36 -13.64 -27.64
N HIS A 87 27.28 -13.17 -26.79
CA HIS A 87 26.94 -12.39 -25.60
C HIS A 87 27.18 -10.90 -25.87
N LEU A 88 26.18 -10.08 -25.54
CA LEU A 88 26.25 -8.62 -25.59
C LEU A 88 26.47 -8.11 -24.16
N CYS A 89 27.64 -7.56 -23.88
CA CYS A 89 27.92 -7.02 -22.54
C CYS A 89 27.32 -5.61 -22.41
N PRO A 90 26.51 -5.31 -21.36
CA PRO A 90 26.15 -3.94 -21.03
C PRO A 90 27.42 -3.15 -20.63
N THR A 91 27.31 -1.81 -20.68
CA THR A 91 28.42 -0.87 -20.53
C THR A 91 29.20 -1.03 -19.23
N ILE A 92 30.52 -1.20 -19.35
CA ILE A 92 31.50 -0.80 -18.33
C ILE A 92 31.56 0.74 -18.35
N GLY A 93 32.01 1.37 -17.25
CA GLY A 93 32.05 2.82 -17.09
C GLY A 93 32.78 3.59 -18.19
N ASP A 94 32.45 4.87 -18.30
CA ASP A 94 33.05 5.89 -19.17
C ASP A 94 33.21 5.51 -20.66
N GLY A 95 32.10 5.65 -21.39
CA GLY A 95 32.08 5.85 -22.85
C GLY A 95 32.05 4.61 -23.73
N PHE A 96 32.45 3.43 -23.24
CA PHE A 96 32.60 2.22 -24.08
C PHE A 96 31.27 1.54 -24.44
N ARG A 97 30.69 1.91 -25.60
CA ARG A 97 29.50 1.25 -26.16
C ARG A 97 29.81 -0.11 -26.80
N GLY A 98 29.75 -1.15 -25.97
CA GLY A 98 29.50 -2.53 -26.38
C GLY A 98 30.76 -3.35 -26.70
N ALA A 99 30.91 -4.44 -25.96
CA ALA A 99 31.78 -5.56 -26.31
C ALA A 99 30.92 -6.78 -26.65
N VAL A 100 31.27 -7.47 -27.73
CA VAL A 100 30.61 -8.72 -28.15
C VAL A 100 31.58 -9.87 -27.99
N VAL A 101 31.15 -10.93 -27.30
CA VAL A 101 31.95 -12.15 -27.09
C VAL A 101 31.34 -13.30 -27.88
N ALA A 102 32.16 -13.92 -28.72
CA ALA A 102 31.82 -15.12 -29.47
C ALA A 102 32.74 -16.28 -29.07
N CYS A 103 32.17 -17.35 -28.53
CA CYS A 103 32.85 -18.63 -28.34
C CYS A 103 32.61 -19.54 -29.55
N LEU A 104 33.66 -20.24 -29.98
CA LEU A 104 33.60 -21.19 -31.09
C LEU A 104 34.18 -22.55 -30.68
N ASP A 105 33.48 -23.60 -31.09
CA ASP A 105 33.88 -24.99 -30.92
C ASP A 105 34.00 -25.61 -32.31
N LEU A 106 35.22 -26.05 -32.66
CA LEU A 106 35.60 -26.53 -33.98
C LEU A 106 36.12 -27.96 -33.89
N HIS A 107 35.41 -28.88 -34.54
CA HIS A 107 35.94 -30.18 -34.93
C HIS A 107 36.36 -30.13 -36.40
N ASP A 108 37.61 -30.49 -36.67
CA ASP A 108 38.04 -30.80 -38.03
C ASP A 108 37.36 -32.11 -38.47
N ARG A 109 36.58 -32.04 -39.55
CA ARG A 109 36.17 -33.21 -40.34
C ARG A 109 36.77 -33.08 -41.72
N ALA A 110 37.51 -34.10 -42.14
CA ALA A 110 38.03 -34.21 -43.50
C ALA A 110 36.88 -34.27 -44.54
N PRO A 111 37.08 -33.78 -45.77
CA PRO A 111 36.03 -33.75 -46.79
C PRO A 111 35.84 -35.13 -47.43
N GLY A 112 34.67 -35.75 -47.24
CA GLY A 112 34.33 -37.00 -47.93
C GLY A 112 33.14 -37.80 -47.38
N ALA A 113 31.91 -37.36 -47.68
CA ALA A 113 30.70 -38.20 -47.71
C ALA A 113 29.56 -37.41 -48.40
N GLY A 114 28.73 -38.07 -49.21
CA GLY A 114 27.60 -37.45 -49.92
C GLY A 114 26.30 -37.38 -49.09
N PRO A 115 25.26 -36.67 -49.58
CA PRO A 115 23.93 -36.64 -48.99
C PRO A 115 23.11 -37.89 -49.37
N PRO A 116 22.24 -38.35 -48.45
CA PRO A 116 20.80 -38.41 -48.73
C PRO A 116 19.96 -38.02 -47.48
N ALA A 117 18.64 -37.86 -47.53
CA ALA A 117 17.69 -37.50 -48.58
C ALA A 117 16.39 -37.02 -47.88
N ASP A 118 15.34 -36.71 -48.64
CA ASP A 118 14.12 -36.06 -48.15
C ASP A 118 13.08 -36.97 -47.46
N ASP A 119 12.05 -36.31 -46.93
CA ASP A 119 10.62 -36.63 -47.06
C ASP A 119 9.74 -37.16 -45.89
N ALA A 120 8.47 -36.71 -45.98
CA ALA A 120 7.19 -37.25 -45.51
C ALA A 120 7.03 -37.97 -44.14
N GLY A 121 6.53 -37.23 -43.14
CA GLY A 121 5.08 -37.16 -42.89
C GLY A 121 4.33 -38.22 -42.05
N VAL A 122 3.00 -38.01 -41.97
CA VAL A 122 1.92 -38.85 -41.37
C VAL A 122 1.87 -38.90 -39.83
N ALA A 123 0.66 -39.10 -39.29
CA ALA A 123 0.29 -38.88 -37.89
C ALA A 123 -0.50 -40.04 -37.25
N ALA A 124 -0.64 -39.94 -35.92
CA ALA A 124 -1.76 -40.45 -35.11
C ALA A 124 -1.85 -41.97 -34.74
N THR A 125 -2.86 -42.25 -33.90
CA THR A 125 -3.43 -43.55 -33.49
C THR A 125 -2.61 -44.51 -32.60
N SER A 126 -2.47 -44.15 -31.32
CA SER A 126 -3.26 -44.71 -30.19
C SER A 126 -3.47 -46.25 -30.03
N THR A 127 -3.17 -46.71 -28.80
CA THR A 127 -3.91 -47.70 -27.95
C THR A 127 -3.64 -49.23 -28.00
N THR A 128 -3.53 -49.80 -26.78
CA THR A 128 -3.99 -51.14 -26.30
C THR A 128 -3.30 -52.48 -26.65
N VAL A 129 -2.49 -52.95 -25.68
CA VAL A 129 -2.75 -54.14 -24.81
C VAL A 129 -2.48 -55.59 -25.29
N SER A 130 -1.94 -56.36 -24.33
CA SER A 130 -1.87 -57.83 -24.17
C SER A 130 -0.63 -58.59 -24.70
N GLY A 131 -0.23 -59.60 -23.92
CA GLY A 131 0.96 -60.45 -24.12
C GLY A 131 1.42 -61.05 -22.77
N GLN A 132 1.45 -62.37 -22.62
CA GLN A 132 1.56 -63.06 -21.31
C GLN A 132 2.89 -63.81 -21.07
N ARG A 133 3.47 -63.61 -19.87
CA ARG A 133 3.86 -64.65 -18.88
C ARG A 133 4.77 -65.85 -19.30
N ALA A 134 6.05 -65.82 -18.89
CA ALA A 134 6.89 -66.97 -18.43
C ALA A 134 8.22 -66.40 -17.85
N GLN A 135 8.62 -66.62 -16.59
CA GLN A 135 9.32 -67.79 -16.00
C GLN A 135 10.80 -68.01 -16.40
N ALA A 136 11.69 -67.47 -15.55
CA ALA A 136 12.92 -68.00 -14.88
C ALA A 136 13.33 -69.50 -15.08
N PRO A 137 14.53 -69.99 -14.64
CA PRO A 137 15.72 -69.37 -13.96
C PRO A 137 17.07 -69.81 -14.67
N PRO A 138 18.24 -70.21 -14.06
CA PRO A 138 18.86 -70.04 -12.72
C PRO A 138 20.41 -69.77 -12.62
N PHE A 139 20.87 -69.48 -11.38
CA PHE A 139 22.11 -69.88 -10.64
C PHE A 139 23.59 -69.53 -11.03
N GLU A 140 24.34 -69.10 -9.98
CA GLU A 140 25.75 -69.42 -9.54
C GLU A 140 26.98 -69.09 -10.44
N THR A 141 28.24 -69.01 -9.96
CA THR A 141 28.92 -69.03 -8.63
C THR A 141 30.23 -68.20 -8.71
N GLY A 142 30.93 -67.90 -7.59
CA GLY A 142 32.38 -67.57 -7.65
C GLY A 142 33.00 -66.84 -6.43
N ASN A 143 33.89 -67.52 -5.71
CA ASN A 143 34.78 -66.97 -4.66
C ASN A 143 36.25 -66.95 -5.12
N ILE A 144 37.14 -66.26 -4.39
CA ILE A 144 38.36 -66.83 -3.75
C ILE A 144 39.10 -65.76 -2.90
N SER A 145 39.95 -66.20 -1.96
CA SER A 145 40.47 -65.48 -0.79
C SER A 145 42.00 -65.64 -0.58
N HIS A 146 42.60 -64.88 0.35
CA HIS A 146 43.78 -65.15 1.22
C HIS A 146 43.96 -63.92 2.17
N SER A 147 44.10 -63.94 3.51
CA SER A 147 44.91 -64.68 4.52
C SER A 147 46.35 -64.12 4.70
N ALA A 148 46.97 -63.97 5.88
CA ALA A 148 46.69 -64.54 7.23
C ALA A 148 47.35 -63.77 8.43
N ASP A 149 46.81 -63.98 9.66
CA ASP A 149 47.41 -64.16 11.03
C ASP A 149 48.45 -63.18 11.66
N ALA A 150 48.69 -63.10 13.00
CA ALA A 150 48.33 -63.97 14.16
C ALA A 150 48.18 -63.25 15.56
N SER A 151 47.48 -63.94 16.49
CA SER A 151 47.47 -63.98 18.00
C SER A 151 48.50 -63.18 18.87
N ASP A 152 48.33 -62.76 20.15
CA ASP A 152 47.31 -62.91 21.26
C ASP A 152 47.48 -61.75 22.32
N SER A 153 47.10 -61.67 23.63
CA SER A 153 46.54 -62.55 24.70
C SER A 153 45.89 -61.83 25.93
N VAL A 154 45.08 -62.57 26.71
CA VAL A 154 44.77 -62.58 28.19
C VAL A 154 44.45 -61.27 29.01
N GLY A 155 43.42 -61.36 29.91
CA GLY A 155 42.86 -60.28 30.79
C GLY A 155 43.25 -60.35 32.30
N PRO A 156 42.36 -60.09 33.33
CA PRO A 156 40.87 -60.15 33.32
C PRO A 156 40.03 -59.16 34.25
N ARG A 157 38.68 -59.13 34.05
CA ARG A 157 37.56 -58.91 35.06
C ARG A 157 37.46 -57.53 35.80
N GLN A 158 36.32 -57.03 36.33
CA GLN A 158 34.86 -57.31 36.48
C GLN A 158 34.14 -55.92 36.45
N SER A 159 33.01 -55.58 35.79
CA SER A 159 31.61 -56.09 35.71
C SER A 159 30.61 -55.58 36.78
N VAL A 160 29.78 -54.58 36.45
CA VAL A 160 28.43 -54.34 37.06
C VAL A 160 27.43 -53.87 35.98
N GLN A 161 26.48 -54.73 35.59
CA GLN A 161 25.35 -54.38 34.71
C GLN A 161 24.11 -55.23 35.07
N THR A 162 23.48 -54.97 36.22
CA THR A 162 22.46 -55.92 36.76
C THR A 162 21.26 -55.28 37.47
N VAL A 163 20.79 -54.10 37.01
CA VAL A 163 19.56 -53.47 37.54
C VAL A 163 18.46 -53.26 36.49
N ARG A 164 18.80 -52.82 35.26
CA ARG A 164 17.81 -52.55 34.19
C ARG A 164 16.95 -53.76 33.78
N ALA A 165 17.43 -54.99 34.01
CA ALA A 165 16.75 -56.22 33.57
C ALA A 165 15.47 -56.58 34.36
N ARG A 166 15.21 -55.98 35.53
CA ARG A 166 14.00 -56.30 36.34
C ARG A 166 12.85 -55.29 36.22
N ALA A 167 13.12 -54.05 35.82
CA ALA A 167 12.07 -53.04 35.63
C ALA A 167 11.14 -53.36 34.44
N VAL A 168 11.71 -53.90 33.35
CA VAL A 168 10.96 -54.21 32.12
C VAL A 168 9.95 -55.35 32.32
N ALA A 169 10.31 -56.38 33.09
CA ALA A 169 9.45 -57.54 33.36
C ALA A 169 8.16 -57.16 34.12
N LEU A 170 8.24 -56.21 35.06
CA LEU A 170 7.09 -55.78 35.86
C LEU A 170 6.08 -54.96 35.02
N ALA A 171 6.59 -54.11 34.12
CA ALA A 171 5.76 -53.33 33.20
C ALA A 171 4.96 -54.22 32.21
N THR A 172 5.54 -55.35 31.78
CA THR A 172 4.84 -56.31 30.90
C THR A 172 3.71 -57.05 31.63
N ALA A 173 3.87 -57.35 32.92
CA ALA A 173 2.85 -58.05 33.71
C ALA A 173 1.59 -57.18 33.94
N ILE A 174 1.77 -55.92 34.33
CA ILE A 174 0.65 -54.98 34.60
C ILE A 174 -0.18 -54.76 33.32
N ARG A 175 0.47 -54.69 32.16
CA ARG A 175 -0.20 -54.51 30.86
C ARG A 175 -1.10 -55.68 30.44
N ALA A 176 -0.93 -56.86 31.05
CA ALA A 176 -1.76 -58.04 30.77
C ALA A 176 -3.07 -58.10 31.59
N SER A 177 -3.18 -57.35 32.70
CA SER A 177 -4.32 -57.47 33.64
C SER A 177 -5.45 -56.45 33.42
N ILE A 178 -5.28 -55.49 32.51
CA ILE A 178 -6.25 -54.39 32.27
C ILE A 178 -7.22 -54.73 31.11
N VAL A 179 -6.97 -55.80 30.34
CA VAL A 179 -7.83 -56.22 29.23
C VAL A 179 -8.85 -57.29 29.67
N ARG A 180 -9.81 -56.92 30.54
CA ARG A 180 -11.08 -57.63 30.79
C ARG A 180 -12.03 -56.79 31.67
N HIS A 181 -13.30 -56.78 31.28
CA HIS A 181 -14.47 -56.09 31.88
C HIS A 181 -14.56 -54.55 31.74
N PRO A 182 -15.75 -54.00 31.41
CA PRO A 182 -16.00 -52.56 31.25
C PRO A 182 -16.80 -51.93 32.43
N VAL A 183 -16.88 -50.59 32.40
CA VAL A 183 -17.74 -49.71 33.21
C VAL A 183 -17.40 -49.59 34.71
N ILE A 184 -16.92 -48.42 35.12
CA ILE A 184 -17.49 -47.53 36.16
C ILE A 184 -16.63 -46.24 36.22
N SER A 185 -17.22 -45.14 36.68
CA SER A 185 -16.58 -43.82 36.80
C SER A 185 -15.95 -43.60 38.18
N GLY A 186 -15.12 -42.56 38.29
CA GLY A 186 -14.99 -41.83 39.56
C GLY A 186 -13.60 -41.78 40.19
N VAL A 187 -13.30 -40.58 40.67
CA VAL A 187 -12.13 -40.20 41.47
C VAL A 187 -11.93 -41.12 42.68
N THR A 188 -10.83 -41.87 42.73
CA THR A 188 -9.87 -41.91 43.87
C THR A 188 -8.73 -42.89 43.63
N THR A 189 -7.48 -42.45 43.84
CA THR A 189 -6.46 -43.07 44.72
C THR A 189 -5.19 -42.22 44.62
N GLY A 190 -5.22 -41.06 45.28
CA GLY A 190 -4.03 -40.60 45.98
C GLY A 190 -3.82 -41.45 47.24
N ILE A 191 -2.85 -41.11 48.08
CA ILE A 191 -2.55 -41.86 49.32
C ILE A 191 -1.95 -43.26 49.06
N VAL A 192 -1.01 -43.36 48.12
CA VAL A 192 0.06 -44.37 48.19
C VAL A 192 1.42 -43.68 48.02
N LEU A 193 2.24 -43.77 49.06
CA LEU A 193 3.68 -43.40 49.08
C LEU A 193 4.06 -41.93 48.82
N SER A 194 3.40 -41.00 49.52
CA SER A 194 4.01 -39.72 49.96
C SER A 194 5.13 -39.93 51.01
N ALA A 195 5.92 -41.01 50.89
CA ALA A 195 6.77 -41.57 51.95
C ALA A 195 8.24 -41.78 51.52
N LEU A 196 8.68 -41.11 50.44
CA LEU A 196 10.08 -41.02 50.02
C LEU A 196 10.55 -39.58 49.82
N ILE A 197 9.97 -38.64 50.56
CA ILE A 197 10.52 -37.29 50.78
C ILE A 197 11.04 -37.26 52.22
N GLY A 198 12.36 -37.36 52.42
CA GLY A 198 12.91 -37.39 53.78
C GLY A 198 14.36 -37.84 53.99
N LEU A 199 15.22 -37.82 52.96
CA LEU A 199 16.68 -38.05 53.04
C LEU A 199 17.31 -37.52 51.74
N ALA A 200 18.25 -36.58 51.72
CA ALA A 200 18.77 -35.73 52.79
C ALA A 200 19.10 -34.32 52.26
N TRP A 201 18.88 -33.29 53.09
CA TRP A 201 19.42 -31.94 52.89
C TRP A 201 20.42 -31.67 54.01
N LEU A 202 21.72 -31.59 53.68
CA LEU A 202 22.77 -31.18 54.63
C LEU A 202 23.95 -30.53 53.89
N ALA A 203 24.22 -29.30 54.32
CA ALA A 203 25.14 -28.24 53.86
C ALA A 203 26.65 -28.65 53.73
N PRO A 204 27.60 -27.75 53.32
CA PRO A 204 27.47 -26.29 53.16
C PRO A 204 28.11 -25.66 51.89
N ARG A 205 27.98 -24.32 51.79
CA ARG A 205 28.76 -23.43 50.90
C ARG A 205 30.11 -23.08 51.51
N THR A 206 31.07 -22.66 50.67
CA THR A 206 32.17 -21.75 51.07
C THR A 206 32.38 -20.68 50.01
N GLU A 207 32.39 -19.41 50.42
CA GLU A 207 32.74 -18.24 49.61
C GLU A 207 34.17 -17.80 49.92
N ARG A 208 34.85 -17.11 48.99
CA ARG A 208 35.38 -15.72 49.19
C ARG A 208 36.08 -15.16 47.93
N PRO A 209 36.27 -13.82 47.83
CA PRO A 209 36.54 -13.13 46.56
C PRO A 209 37.97 -12.56 46.42
N SER A 210 38.28 -12.00 45.25
CA SER A 210 39.40 -11.05 45.07
C SER A 210 39.18 -10.08 43.89
N GLU A 211 39.10 -8.81 44.20
CA GLU A 211 39.32 -7.62 43.35
C GLU A 211 40.23 -6.66 44.16
N PRO A 212 40.82 -5.60 43.58
CA PRO A 212 41.11 -5.31 42.17
C PRO A 212 42.63 -4.98 41.97
N ASN A 213 43.03 -4.51 40.78
CA ASN A 213 43.96 -3.38 40.66
C ASN A 213 44.04 -2.84 39.23
N ALA A 214 44.47 -1.59 39.08
CA ALA A 214 44.64 -0.90 37.80
C ALA A 214 45.91 -0.04 37.79
N SER A 215 46.58 0.07 36.62
CA SER A 215 47.52 1.15 36.30
C SER A 215 47.91 1.14 34.81
N ASP A 216 47.70 2.27 34.14
CA ASP A 216 48.57 2.96 33.18
C ASP A 216 49.37 2.18 32.11
N ALA A 217 49.21 2.57 30.84
CA ALA A 217 50.18 3.43 30.14
C ALA A 217 49.74 3.81 28.70
N ASN A 218 50.21 4.95 28.19
CA ASN A 218 50.01 5.39 26.80
C ASN A 218 51.01 4.71 25.83
N GLY A 219 50.59 4.52 24.56
CA GLY A 219 51.47 4.07 23.47
C GLY A 219 51.02 4.60 22.11
N THR A 220 51.90 5.31 21.39
CA THR A 220 51.56 6.05 20.16
C THR A 220 51.59 5.18 18.90
N ALA A 221 50.82 5.56 17.88
CA ALA A 221 50.74 4.85 16.60
C ALA A 221 51.99 4.97 15.72
N MET A 222 52.27 3.92 14.91
CA MET A 222 52.97 4.07 13.63
C MET A 222 52.58 2.98 12.62
N THR A 223 52.77 3.27 11.34
CA THR A 223 52.35 2.46 10.18
C THR A 223 53.42 1.48 9.71
N THR A 224 53.03 0.35 9.12
CA THR A 224 53.83 -0.36 8.09
C THR A 224 52.94 -1.18 7.15
N SER A 225 53.50 -1.58 6.02
CA SER A 225 52.85 -2.28 4.90
C SER A 225 53.59 -3.57 4.55
N GLY A 226 52.92 -4.55 3.93
CA GLY A 226 53.61 -5.57 3.12
C GLY A 226 53.09 -7.00 3.25
N ASP A 227 52.49 -7.47 2.16
CA ASP A 227 52.61 -8.81 1.57
C ASP A 227 52.63 -10.09 2.45
N ALA A 228 51.45 -10.72 2.47
CA ALA A 228 51.21 -12.09 2.00
C ALA A 228 52.15 -13.25 2.40
N GLU A 229 51.58 -14.22 3.14
CA GLU A 229 51.77 -15.63 2.79
C GLU A 229 50.43 -16.41 2.88
N ARG A 230 50.35 -17.57 2.23
CA ARG A 230 49.06 -18.22 1.89
C ARG A 230 49.09 -19.75 2.09
N THR A 231 48.62 -20.21 3.23
CA THR A 231 48.36 -21.65 3.49
C THR A 231 46.86 -21.92 3.64
N ASN A 232 46.37 -22.97 2.98
CA ASN A 232 44.97 -23.41 3.06
C ASN A 232 44.90 -24.82 3.67
N ARG A 233 44.12 -25.03 4.72
CA ARG A 233 42.89 -25.87 4.68
C ARG A 233 42.27 -26.18 6.05
N ALA A 234 40.95 -26.36 6.01
CA ALA A 234 40.10 -27.18 6.88
C ALA A 234 40.00 -26.80 8.37
N GLY A 235 38.81 -26.35 8.78
CA GLY A 235 38.43 -26.27 10.19
C GLY A 235 37.10 -25.54 10.40
N ASP A 236 37.07 -24.26 10.03
CA ASP A 236 36.10 -23.33 10.62
C ASP A 236 34.75 -23.19 9.91
N LYS A 237 33.74 -22.93 10.76
CA LYS A 237 32.46 -22.33 10.35
C LYS A 237 32.73 -20.96 9.72
N PRO A 238 31.90 -20.47 8.79
CA PRO A 238 31.96 -19.06 8.41
C PRO A 238 31.78 -18.21 9.68
N PRO A 239 32.63 -17.19 9.92
CA PRO A 239 32.51 -16.38 11.11
C PRO A 239 31.15 -15.67 11.10
N MET A 240 30.45 -15.69 12.23
CA MET A 240 29.32 -14.78 12.42
C MET A 240 29.86 -13.36 12.25
N GLN A 241 29.19 -12.57 11.40
CA GLN A 241 29.46 -11.13 11.37
C GLN A 241 29.27 -10.57 12.79
N PRO A 242 30.14 -9.66 13.26
CA PRO A 242 29.94 -9.01 14.54
C PRO A 242 28.56 -8.34 14.52
N SER A 243 27.68 -8.75 15.42
CA SER A 243 26.29 -8.31 15.40
C SER A 243 26.22 -6.81 15.68
N ASN A 244 25.62 -6.05 14.76
CA ASN A 244 25.38 -4.63 14.98
C ASN A 244 24.68 -4.42 16.34
N PRO A 245 25.20 -3.52 17.19
CA PRO A 245 24.54 -3.21 18.46
C PRO A 245 23.13 -2.68 18.17
N ALA A 246 22.19 -2.95 19.08
CA ALA A 246 20.85 -2.41 18.94
C ALA A 246 20.92 -0.87 18.93
N PRO A 247 20.21 -0.18 18.01
CA PRO A 247 20.19 1.28 17.98
C PRO A 247 19.69 1.86 19.31
N PRO A 248 19.92 3.15 19.62
CA PRO A 248 19.26 3.78 20.76
C PRO A 248 17.72 3.67 20.61
N PRO A 249 16.95 3.58 21.72
CA PRO A 249 15.50 3.74 21.63
C PRO A 249 15.16 5.14 21.11
N PRO A 250 14.06 5.31 20.35
CA PRO A 250 13.66 6.61 19.83
C PRO A 250 13.37 7.58 20.98
N ARG A 251 13.76 8.85 20.78
CA ARG A 251 13.36 9.93 21.67
C ARG A 251 12.03 10.50 21.19
N PHE A 252 11.04 10.50 22.07
CA PHE A 252 9.76 11.15 21.84
C PHE A 252 9.83 12.58 22.39
N ALA A 253 9.24 13.55 21.68
CA ALA A 253 8.99 14.87 22.25
C ALA A 253 7.94 14.72 23.36
N VAL A 254 8.14 15.37 24.51
CA VAL A 254 7.25 15.27 25.67
C VAL A 254 6.85 16.65 26.19
N GLY A 255 5.70 16.70 26.84
CA GLY A 255 5.15 17.88 27.50
C GLY A 255 4.51 17.56 28.84
N GLN A 256 4.11 18.60 29.58
CA GLN A 256 3.35 18.49 30.81
C GLN A 256 1.86 18.77 30.58
N CYS A 257 0.99 18.02 31.27
CA CYS A 257 -0.43 18.29 31.33
C CYS A 257 -0.90 18.37 32.78
N ARG A 258 -1.30 19.56 33.23
CA ARG A 258 -1.74 19.84 34.61
C ARG A 258 -3.24 19.54 34.73
N VAL A 259 -3.56 18.48 35.45
CA VAL A 259 -4.92 17.92 35.58
C VAL A 259 -5.49 18.22 36.96
N TYR A 260 -6.59 18.98 36.98
CA TYR A 260 -7.29 19.39 38.19
C TYR A 260 -8.71 18.82 38.24
N THR A 261 -9.22 18.58 39.45
CA THR A 261 -10.63 18.28 39.71
C THR A 261 -11.13 19.13 40.87
N SER A 262 -12.41 19.54 40.84
CA SER A 262 -12.99 20.41 41.88
C SER A 262 -12.90 19.80 43.29
N GLU A 263 -13.14 18.49 43.38
CA GLU A 263 -12.73 17.64 44.50
C GLU A 263 -11.45 16.89 44.12
N PRO A 264 -10.39 16.87 44.94
CA PRO A 264 -9.17 16.11 44.64
C PRO A 264 -9.38 14.58 44.75
N GLY A 265 -8.38 13.81 44.29
CA GLY A 265 -8.31 12.36 44.48
C GLY A 265 -8.97 11.51 43.40
N PHE A 266 -9.21 12.05 42.20
CA PHE A 266 -9.57 11.25 41.02
C PHE A 266 -8.30 10.66 40.40
N TYR A 267 -8.33 9.39 40.00
CA TYR A 267 -7.27 8.80 39.19
C TYR A 267 -7.22 9.45 37.82
N VAL A 268 -6.01 9.52 37.22
CA VAL A 268 -5.80 10.08 35.89
C VAL A 268 -5.33 9.00 34.92
N ALA A 269 -5.91 8.98 33.72
CA ALA A 269 -5.42 8.23 32.57
C ALA A 269 -5.22 9.16 31.36
N VAL A 270 -4.33 8.74 30.45
CA VAL A 270 -4.00 9.43 29.20
C VAL A 270 -4.16 8.40 28.08
N ASP A 271 -5.04 8.67 27.12
CA ASP A 271 -5.45 7.73 26.06
C ASP A 271 -5.85 6.35 26.62
N GLY A 272 -6.55 6.38 27.76
CA GLY A 272 -6.96 5.20 28.53
C GLY A 272 -5.84 4.52 29.35
N GLN A 273 -4.57 4.92 29.21
CA GLN A 273 -3.45 4.40 30.00
C GLN A 273 -3.38 5.09 31.38
N PRO A 274 -3.51 4.37 32.50
CA PRO A 274 -3.43 4.98 33.84
C PRO A 274 -2.07 5.60 34.09
N ALA A 275 -2.05 6.88 34.42
CA ALA A 275 -0.83 7.56 34.83
C ALA A 275 -0.36 7.07 36.20
N ARG A 276 0.95 7.14 36.45
CA ARG A 276 1.56 6.75 37.73
C ARG A 276 2.52 7.82 38.22
N PHE A 277 2.60 8.00 39.53
CA PHE A 277 3.70 8.77 40.13
C PHE A 277 5.03 8.02 39.95
N GLU A 278 6.16 8.71 40.14
CA GLU A 278 7.51 8.10 40.02
C GLU A 278 7.71 6.87 40.93
N ASP A 279 6.98 6.80 42.05
CA ASP A 279 6.95 5.67 42.98
C ASP A 279 6.01 4.50 42.57
N GLN A 280 5.53 4.50 41.32
CA GLN A 280 4.62 3.52 40.71
C GLN A 280 3.19 3.48 41.27
N ARG A 281 2.83 4.29 42.28
CA ARG A 281 1.42 4.42 42.70
C ARG A 281 0.57 5.06 41.60
N PRO A 282 -0.72 4.70 41.46
CA PRO A 282 -1.63 5.38 40.54
C PRO A 282 -1.63 6.89 40.76
N ALA A 283 -1.53 7.66 39.68
CA ALA A 283 -1.62 9.12 39.72
C ALA A 283 -3.03 9.54 40.14
N VAL A 284 -3.13 10.52 41.04
CA VAL A 284 -4.39 11.16 41.40
C VAL A 284 -4.29 12.69 41.30
N THR A 285 -5.41 13.32 40.97
CA THR A 285 -5.54 14.77 40.90
C THR A 285 -5.45 15.43 42.28
N PRO A 286 -4.93 16.67 42.39
CA PRO A 286 -4.29 17.45 41.34
C PRO A 286 -2.86 16.95 41.01
N CYS A 287 -2.56 16.75 39.72
CA CYS A 287 -1.24 16.32 39.26
C CYS A 287 -0.86 16.87 37.88
N SER A 288 0.45 17.07 37.65
CA SER A 288 1.02 17.29 36.33
C SER A 288 1.47 15.95 35.75
N VAL A 289 1.01 15.57 34.57
CA VAL A 289 1.38 14.32 33.89
C VAL A 289 2.30 14.62 32.71
N THR A 290 3.44 13.93 32.67
CA THR A 290 4.35 13.92 31.53
C THR A 290 3.79 12.99 30.47
N VAL A 291 3.54 13.52 29.28
CA VAL A 291 2.98 12.80 28.12
C VAL A 291 3.77 13.14 26.85
N GLN A 292 3.48 12.48 25.73
CA GLN A 292 4.05 12.88 24.44
C GLN A 292 3.52 14.28 24.03
N GLN A 293 4.22 14.99 23.15
CA GLN A 293 3.62 16.16 22.49
C GLN A 293 2.62 15.71 21.42
N GLY A 294 1.41 16.25 21.46
CA GLY A 294 0.29 15.81 20.63
C GLY A 294 -1.08 16.08 21.27
N SER A 295 -2.14 15.66 20.59
CA SER A 295 -3.51 15.70 21.12
C SER A 295 -3.79 14.41 21.91
N HIS A 296 -4.15 14.54 23.18
CA HIS A 296 -4.30 13.41 24.11
C HIS A 296 -5.66 13.45 24.82
N THR A 297 -6.28 12.29 25.00
CA THR A 297 -7.51 12.16 25.80
C THR A 297 -7.13 12.00 27.27
N ILE A 298 -7.34 13.04 28.07
CA ILE A 298 -7.17 13.00 29.52
C ILE A 298 -8.49 12.52 30.13
N THR A 299 -8.45 11.40 30.86
CA THR A 299 -9.60 10.83 31.58
C THR A 299 -9.37 10.91 33.08
N VAL A 300 -10.35 11.44 33.82
CA VAL A 300 -10.40 11.40 35.29
C VAL A 300 -11.47 10.42 35.76
N PHE A 301 -11.13 9.59 36.74
CA PHE A 301 -12.00 8.49 37.19
C PHE A 301 -11.84 8.17 38.68
N ARG A 302 -12.93 7.81 39.37
CA ARG A 302 -12.95 7.51 40.81
C ARG A 302 -14.15 6.63 41.13
N ASP A 303 -14.05 5.83 42.19
CA ASP A 303 -15.18 5.01 42.65
C ASP A 303 -16.40 5.87 43.02
N GLY A 304 -17.60 5.40 42.68
CA GLY A 304 -18.87 6.14 42.79
C GLY A 304 -19.12 7.24 41.73
N PHE A 305 -18.21 7.42 40.77
CA PHE A 305 -18.34 8.37 39.66
C PHE A 305 -18.17 7.69 38.30
N ALA A 306 -18.80 8.26 37.27
CA ALA A 306 -18.53 7.89 35.89
C ALA A 306 -17.19 8.48 35.41
N ASP A 307 -16.58 7.84 34.41
CA ASP A 307 -15.34 8.32 33.79
C ASP A 307 -15.61 9.61 32.99
N ALA A 308 -14.91 10.70 33.31
CA ALA A 308 -15.02 11.97 32.59
C ALA A 308 -13.74 12.21 31.77
N SER A 309 -13.88 12.65 30.51
CA SER A 309 -12.74 12.82 29.60
C SER A 309 -12.78 14.15 28.84
N GLN A 310 -11.60 14.73 28.62
CA GLN A 310 -11.37 15.91 27.77
C GLN A 310 -10.20 15.63 26.83
N ILE A 311 -10.26 16.13 25.60
CA ILE A 311 -9.12 16.14 24.67
C ILE A 311 -8.28 17.38 24.96
N VAL A 312 -6.96 17.21 25.09
CA VAL A 312 -6.01 18.26 25.45
C VAL A 312 -4.81 18.21 24.50
N ASP A 313 -4.53 19.33 23.83
CA ASP A 313 -3.35 19.48 22.99
C ASP A 313 -2.14 19.86 23.86
N VAL A 314 -1.24 18.89 24.06
CA VAL A 314 -0.03 19.07 24.87
C VAL A 314 1.15 19.46 23.98
N ARG A 315 1.66 20.67 24.21
CA ARG A 315 2.95 21.16 23.66
C ARG A 315 4.01 21.01 24.75
N ASP A 316 4.60 22.09 25.24
CA ASP A 316 5.55 22.02 26.36
C ASP A 316 4.83 21.90 27.72
N ASP A 317 3.72 22.63 27.90
CA ASP A 317 2.86 22.62 29.07
C ASP A 317 1.39 22.89 28.64
N ALA A 318 0.44 22.31 29.37
CA ALA A 318 -1.00 22.36 29.11
C ALA A 318 -1.79 22.20 30.42
N GLU A 319 -3.08 22.56 30.43
CA GLU A 319 -3.93 22.47 31.62
C GLU A 319 -5.35 22.01 31.26
N THR A 320 -5.93 21.15 32.11
CA THR A 320 -7.33 20.72 32.05
C THR A 320 -7.93 20.72 33.46
N SER A 321 -9.24 20.94 33.56
CA SER A 321 -9.98 20.96 34.82
C SER A 321 -11.36 20.33 34.64
N PHE A 322 -11.78 19.54 35.61
CA PHE A 322 -13.09 18.89 35.64
C PHE A 322 -13.82 19.22 36.94
N THR A 323 -15.11 19.52 36.86
CA THR A 323 -15.95 19.90 37.99
C THR A 323 -16.99 18.83 38.28
N VAL A 324 -17.07 18.40 39.54
CA VAL A 324 -18.07 17.44 40.01
C VAL A 324 -19.46 18.08 39.93
N GLY A 325 -20.41 17.36 39.33
CA GLY A 325 -21.76 17.84 39.05
C GLY A 325 -21.98 18.27 37.60
N SER A 326 -21.06 19.03 37.00
CA SER A 326 -21.15 19.47 35.59
C SER A 326 -20.44 18.53 34.61
N ASP A 327 -19.22 18.12 34.93
CA ASP A 327 -18.34 17.37 34.01
C ASP A 327 -18.14 15.94 34.50
N ILE A 328 -18.15 15.75 35.82
CA ILE A 328 -18.09 14.43 36.47
C ILE A 328 -19.42 14.16 37.16
N HIS A 329 -20.13 13.13 36.71
CA HIS A 329 -21.41 12.70 37.28
C HIS A 329 -21.27 11.45 38.15
N LYS A 330 -22.21 11.24 39.08
CA LYS A 330 -22.31 9.99 39.85
C LYS A 330 -22.62 8.82 38.93
N GLY A 331 -21.95 7.69 39.14
CA GLY A 331 -22.06 6.52 38.27
C GLY A 331 -21.01 5.46 38.61
N ASN A 332 -20.71 4.59 37.65
CA ASN A 332 -19.65 3.60 37.77
C ASN A 332 -18.54 3.91 36.75
N SER A 333 -17.29 3.80 37.18
CA SER A 333 -16.12 3.93 36.31
C SER A 333 -15.96 2.68 35.43
N GLU A 334 -15.87 2.83 34.11
CA GLU A 334 -15.58 1.71 33.20
C GLU A 334 -14.12 1.27 33.31
N LEU A 335 -13.21 2.20 33.57
CA LEU A 335 -11.80 1.90 33.83
C LEU A 335 -11.61 1.07 35.11
N LEU A 336 -12.25 1.43 36.24
CA LEU A 336 -12.15 0.62 37.47
C LEU A 336 -12.86 -0.74 37.34
N ALA A 337 -13.91 -0.82 36.52
CA ALA A 337 -14.58 -2.08 36.19
C ALA A 337 -13.77 -2.98 35.23
N ALA A 338 -12.64 -2.52 34.68
CA ALA A 338 -11.86 -3.26 33.71
C ALA A 338 -11.01 -4.36 34.38
N PRO A 339 -11.32 -5.67 34.19
CA PRO A 339 -10.73 -6.74 35.00
C PRO A 339 -9.23 -6.94 34.74
N TRP A 340 -8.70 -6.47 33.60
CA TRP A 340 -7.27 -6.56 33.31
C TRP A 340 -6.47 -5.30 33.68
N LEU A 341 -7.12 -4.23 34.19
CA LEU A 341 -6.46 -3.00 34.64
C LEU A 341 -5.34 -3.29 35.66
N ASN A 342 -5.65 -4.17 36.61
CA ASN A 342 -4.77 -4.58 37.70
C ASN A 342 -4.24 -6.02 37.52
N LEU A 343 -4.28 -6.57 36.30
CA LEU A 343 -3.76 -7.91 36.05
C LEU A 343 -2.27 -7.99 36.39
N ALA A 344 -1.87 -9.05 37.09
CA ALA A 344 -0.49 -9.28 37.50
C ALA A 344 0.42 -9.50 36.28
N ALA A 345 1.55 -8.80 36.24
CA ALA A 345 2.54 -8.98 35.18
C ALA A 345 3.14 -10.41 35.16
N ARG A 346 3.50 -10.86 33.96
CA ARG A 346 4.19 -12.12 33.63
C ARG A 346 3.45 -13.41 34.00
N ARG A 347 2.14 -13.34 34.24
CA ARG A 347 1.27 -14.51 34.41
C ARG A 347 0.35 -14.68 33.18
N PRO A 348 0.26 -15.89 32.60
CA PRO A 348 -0.80 -16.23 31.65
C PRO A 348 -2.21 -16.14 32.28
N VAL A 349 -3.19 -15.84 31.43
CA VAL A 349 -4.62 -15.93 31.70
C VAL A 349 -5.29 -16.51 30.45
N PRO A 350 -6.08 -17.59 30.53
CA PRO A 350 -6.78 -18.13 29.37
C PRO A 350 -7.81 -17.13 28.84
N LEU A 351 -7.93 -17.05 27.51
CA LEU A 351 -8.93 -16.21 26.84
C LEU A 351 -10.26 -16.97 26.71
N GLU A 352 -10.92 -17.23 27.84
CA GLU A 352 -12.15 -18.05 27.94
C GLU A 352 -13.26 -17.65 26.94
N THR A 353 -13.45 -16.36 26.65
CA THR A 353 -14.43 -15.85 25.67
C THR A 353 -14.06 -16.16 24.21
N ILE A 354 -12.78 -16.42 23.93
CA ILE A 354 -12.24 -16.70 22.60
C ILE A 354 -12.11 -18.20 22.36
N ASN A 355 -11.60 -18.91 23.36
CA ASN A 355 -11.29 -20.34 23.31
C ASN A 355 -12.54 -21.19 23.08
N SER A 356 -12.36 -22.39 22.52
CA SER A 356 -13.46 -23.29 22.20
C SER A 356 -13.00 -24.75 22.16
N SER A 357 -13.87 -25.68 21.74
CA SER A 357 -13.48 -27.08 21.51
C SER A 357 -12.73 -27.29 20.17
N GLY A 358 -12.20 -26.23 19.57
CA GLY A 358 -11.36 -26.26 18.37
C GLY A 358 -10.11 -25.42 18.60
N ARG A 359 -9.12 -25.57 17.71
CA ARG A 359 -7.77 -25.04 17.90
C ARG A 359 -7.70 -23.58 17.49
N GLU A 360 -7.19 -22.72 18.36
CA GLU A 360 -7.19 -21.27 18.18
C GLU A 360 -5.76 -20.78 17.88
N LEU A 361 -5.41 -20.75 16.59
CA LEU A 361 -4.04 -20.74 16.09
C LEU A 361 -3.57 -19.35 15.62
N ASP A 362 -2.28 -19.08 15.81
CA ASP A 362 -1.56 -17.92 15.30
C ASP A 362 -2.26 -16.56 15.55
N PRO A 363 -2.29 -16.07 16.79
CA PRO A 363 -2.84 -14.75 17.10
C PRO A 363 -2.06 -13.62 16.40
N PHE A 364 -2.76 -12.51 16.14
CA PHE A 364 -2.26 -11.23 15.65
C PHE A 364 -3.08 -10.12 16.33
N LEU A 365 -2.41 -9.12 16.91
CA LEU A 365 -3.07 -7.92 17.44
C LEU A 365 -2.82 -6.73 16.51
N THR A 366 -3.85 -5.91 16.32
CA THR A 366 -3.74 -4.58 15.72
C THR A 366 -2.86 -3.62 16.56
N PRO A 367 -2.36 -2.50 16.01
CA PRO A 367 -1.42 -1.62 16.70
C PRO A 367 -1.97 -1.04 18.02
N ASP A 368 -3.27 -0.72 18.02
CA ASP A 368 -4.06 -0.27 19.17
C ASP A 368 -4.29 -1.34 20.26
N GLY A 369 -3.98 -2.61 19.95
CA GLY A 369 -4.26 -3.75 20.81
C GLY A 369 -5.75 -4.08 20.99
N LEU A 370 -6.67 -3.44 20.25
CA LEU A 370 -8.12 -3.55 20.43
C LEU A 370 -8.76 -4.68 19.61
N THR A 371 -8.11 -5.11 18.52
CA THR A 371 -8.59 -6.20 17.66
C THR A 371 -7.60 -7.37 17.65
N LEU A 372 -8.12 -8.56 17.90
CA LEU A 372 -7.41 -9.84 17.84
C LEU A 372 -7.91 -10.62 16.61
N ILE A 373 -6.98 -11.03 15.74
CA ILE A 373 -7.25 -11.87 14.55
C ILE A 373 -6.46 -13.17 14.67
N PHE A 374 -7.10 -14.30 14.39
CA PHE A 374 -6.52 -15.64 14.56
C PHE A 374 -7.15 -16.65 13.60
N ALA A 375 -6.52 -17.80 13.41
CA ALA A 375 -7.06 -18.92 12.65
C ALA A 375 -7.79 -19.90 13.59
N SER A 376 -8.85 -20.54 13.13
CA SER A 376 -9.62 -21.50 13.94
C SER A 376 -10.16 -22.67 13.12
N ASP A 377 -10.31 -23.84 13.74
CA ASP A 377 -11.10 -24.96 13.23
C ASP A 377 -12.32 -25.34 14.09
N ARG A 378 -12.77 -24.41 14.95
CA ARG A 378 -13.94 -24.55 15.84
C ARG A 378 -15.24 -25.02 15.15
N PRO A 379 -16.19 -25.65 15.89
CA PRO A 379 -17.41 -26.24 15.31
C PRO A 379 -18.28 -25.31 14.46
N ALA A 380 -18.28 -23.99 14.74
CA ALA A 380 -19.00 -23.01 13.92
C ALA A 380 -18.45 -22.87 12.48
N GLY A 381 -17.18 -23.21 12.26
CA GLY A 381 -16.54 -23.23 10.95
C GLY A 381 -15.04 -23.05 11.01
N ARG A 382 -14.31 -23.78 10.16
CA ARG A 382 -12.88 -23.51 9.91
C ARG A 382 -12.71 -22.19 9.16
N GLY A 383 -11.75 -21.36 9.57
CA GLY A 383 -11.56 -20.03 8.98
C GLY A 383 -10.61 -19.10 9.73
N ILE A 384 -10.65 -17.84 9.34
CA ILE A 384 -10.09 -16.72 10.10
C ILE A 384 -11.20 -16.11 10.95
N TYR A 385 -10.88 -15.81 12.21
CA TYR A 385 -11.77 -15.18 13.18
C TYR A 385 -11.20 -13.84 13.66
N LEU A 386 -12.11 -12.97 14.11
CA LEU A 386 -11.83 -11.64 14.62
C LEU A 386 -12.60 -11.39 15.92
N ALA A 387 -11.95 -10.84 16.93
CA ALA A 387 -12.55 -10.40 18.18
C ALA A 387 -12.08 -8.99 18.54
N THR A 388 -12.94 -8.19 19.17
CA THR A 388 -12.65 -6.81 19.58
C THR A 388 -12.84 -6.61 21.08
N ARG A 389 -12.21 -5.57 21.66
CA ARG A 389 -12.40 -5.16 23.06
C ARG A 389 -12.49 -3.64 23.18
N ARG A 390 -13.26 -3.14 24.15
CA ARG A 390 -13.51 -1.69 24.33
C ARG A 390 -12.27 -0.90 24.79
N SER A 391 -11.33 -1.54 25.48
CA SER A 391 -9.99 -0.98 25.77
C SER A 391 -9.00 -2.11 26.04
N VAL A 392 -7.70 -1.79 26.12
CA VAL A 392 -6.63 -2.78 26.37
C VAL A 392 -6.71 -3.47 27.75
N PHE A 393 -7.56 -2.97 28.65
CA PHE A 393 -7.80 -3.53 29.99
C PHE A 393 -9.08 -4.38 30.09
N HIS A 394 -9.77 -4.61 28.98
CA HIS A 394 -11.01 -5.38 28.91
C HIS A 394 -10.85 -6.71 28.18
N PRO A 395 -11.66 -7.74 28.54
CA PRO A 395 -11.78 -8.97 27.77
C PRO A 395 -12.20 -8.71 26.33
N PHE A 396 -11.76 -9.58 25.42
CA PHE A 396 -12.30 -9.62 24.07
C PHE A 396 -13.74 -10.13 24.08
N ALA A 397 -14.59 -9.52 23.26
CA ALA A 397 -15.94 -9.96 22.98
C ALA A 397 -15.94 -11.30 22.20
N PRO A 398 -17.07 -12.03 22.16
CA PRO A 398 -17.17 -13.29 21.43
C PRO A 398 -16.70 -13.18 19.96
N PRO A 399 -15.82 -14.07 19.49
CA PRO A 399 -15.17 -13.95 18.18
C PRO A 399 -16.12 -14.23 17.02
N GLN A 400 -16.02 -13.41 15.97
CA GLN A 400 -16.80 -13.49 14.75
C GLN A 400 -16.02 -14.21 13.65
N LEU A 401 -16.69 -15.06 12.87
CA LEU A 401 -16.10 -15.73 11.70
C LEU A 401 -15.92 -14.70 10.57
N LEU A 402 -14.68 -14.28 10.34
CA LEU A 402 -14.33 -13.25 9.36
C LEU A 402 -14.23 -13.82 7.94
N HIS A 403 -13.68 -15.04 7.80
CA HIS A 403 -13.59 -15.72 6.51
C HIS A 403 -13.56 -17.25 6.66
N ARG A 404 -14.52 -17.96 6.04
CA ARG A 404 -14.57 -19.44 6.07
C ARG A 404 -13.59 -20.05 5.08
N SER A 405 -12.71 -20.94 5.55
CA SER A 405 -11.73 -21.65 4.73
C SER A 405 -11.95 -23.17 4.80
N PRO A 406 -12.00 -23.89 3.65
CA PRO A 406 -12.00 -25.34 3.66
C PRO A 406 -10.63 -25.91 4.10
N ASP A 407 -9.57 -25.20 3.73
CA ASP A 407 -8.17 -25.51 4.03
C ASP A 407 -7.79 -24.95 5.40
N THR A 408 -6.86 -25.60 6.10
CA THR A 408 -6.27 -25.10 7.37
C THR A 408 -5.55 -23.77 7.12
N PRO A 409 -6.06 -22.63 7.65
CA PRO A 409 -5.36 -21.35 7.54
C PRO A 409 -4.38 -21.18 8.71
N ALA A 410 -3.34 -20.39 8.50
CA ALA A 410 -2.35 -20.04 9.52
C ALA A 410 -1.87 -18.59 9.33
N SER A 411 -1.23 -18.05 10.37
CA SER A 411 -0.58 -16.74 10.41
C SER A 411 -1.35 -15.58 9.71
N PRO A 412 -2.61 -15.29 10.08
CA PRO A 412 -3.30 -14.10 9.60
C PRO A 412 -2.58 -12.81 10.02
N SER A 413 -2.63 -11.78 9.19
CA SER A 413 -2.00 -10.47 9.45
C SER A 413 -2.74 -9.36 8.70
N LEU A 414 -2.64 -8.12 9.18
CA LEU A 414 -3.45 -7.00 8.71
C LEU A 414 -2.57 -5.77 8.36
N GLY A 415 -2.81 -5.15 7.21
CA GLY A 415 -2.12 -3.93 6.74
C GLY A 415 -2.58 -2.64 7.42
N ALA A 416 -1.92 -1.52 7.11
CA ALA A 416 -2.08 -0.21 7.77
C ALA A 416 -3.53 0.27 7.88
N GLU A 417 -4.18 0.48 6.72
CA GLU A 417 -5.56 0.96 6.61
C GLU A 417 -6.60 -0.10 7.02
N GLN A 418 -6.18 -1.22 7.62
CA GLN A 418 -6.98 -2.42 7.90
C GLN A 418 -7.73 -3.01 6.69
N GLN A 419 -7.47 -2.53 5.47
CA GLN A 419 -8.16 -2.90 4.23
C GLN A 419 -7.72 -4.24 3.66
N LEU A 420 -6.48 -4.67 3.94
CA LEU A 420 -5.89 -5.93 3.45
C LEU A 420 -5.55 -6.86 4.62
N LEU A 421 -6.12 -8.07 4.59
CA LEU A 421 -5.76 -9.19 5.47
C LEU A 421 -5.05 -10.26 4.64
N VAL A 422 -3.84 -10.67 5.07
CA VAL A 422 -3.06 -11.75 4.46
C VAL A 422 -2.98 -12.96 5.40
N TYR A 423 -3.24 -14.17 4.88
CA TYR A 423 -3.06 -15.43 5.61
C TYR A 423 -2.41 -16.50 4.71
N VAL A 424 -1.82 -17.53 5.33
CA VAL A 424 -1.17 -18.66 4.62
C VAL A 424 -1.96 -19.96 4.78
N VAL A 425 -1.84 -20.86 3.82
CA VAL A 425 -2.25 -22.27 3.91
C VAL A 425 -0.99 -23.12 3.77
N PRO A 426 -0.37 -23.58 4.89
CA PRO A 426 0.97 -24.17 4.87
C PRO A 426 1.10 -25.44 4.03
N GLU A 427 0.16 -26.36 4.21
CA GLU A 427 0.12 -27.68 3.53
C GLU A 427 0.13 -27.56 1.99
N LYS A 428 -0.39 -26.46 1.44
CA LYS A 428 -0.51 -26.22 -0.01
C LYS A 428 0.45 -25.16 -0.54
N ALA A 429 1.28 -24.57 0.31
CA ALA A 429 2.11 -23.40 0.01
C ALA A 429 1.33 -22.32 -0.78
N ARG A 430 0.30 -21.73 -0.14
CA ARG A 430 -0.52 -20.65 -0.73
C ARG A 430 -0.63 -19.47 0.22
N LEU A 431 -0.48 -18.25 -0.32
CA LEU A 431 -0.79 -16.99 0.36
C LEU A 431 -2.08 -16.42 -0.23
N TRP A 432 -3.00 -16.05 0.64
CA TRP A 432 -4.30 -15.48 0.29
C TRP A 432 -4.42 -14.07 0.86
N GLY A 433 -4.97 -13.17 0.05
CA GLY A 433 -5.35 -11.82 0.43
C GLY A 433 -6.87 -11.66 0.43
N LEU A 434 -7.40 -11.00 1.46
CA LEU A 434 -8.76 -10.52 1.54
C LEU A 434 -8.71 -8.99 1.54
N VAL A 435 -9.57 -8.34 0.74
CA VAL A 435 -9.58 -6.88 0.57
C VAL A 435 -10.96 -6.32 0.89
N ARG A 436 -11.00 -5.11 1.44
CA ARG A 436 -12.21 -4.31 1.71
C ARG A 436 -11.96 -2.83 1.48
N ASP A 437 -13.01 -2.08 1.16
CA ASP A 437 -12.90 -0.67 0.79
C ASP A 437 -12.51 0.27 1.95
N ASN A 438 -12.73 -0.12 3.23
CA ASN A 438 -12.39 0.68 4.42
C ASN A 438 -12.40 -0.19 5.72
N PRO A 439 -11.90 0.31 6.88
CA PRO A 439 -11.86 -0.43 8.15
C PRO A 439 -13.18 -0.95 8.72
N LEU A 440 -14.33 -0.44 8.25
CA LEU A 440 -15.67 -0.84 8.72
C LEU A 440 -16.43 -1.73 7.72
N ALA A 441 -15.93 -1.84 6.48
CA ALA A 441 -16.50 -2.72 5.47
C ALA A 441 -16.23 -4.21 5.79
N PRO A 442 -17.09 -5.14 5.30
CA PRO A 442 -16.77 -6.56 5.27
C PRO A 442 -15.65 -6.85 4.26
N PHE A 443 -14.90 -7.93 4.47
CA PHE A 443 -13.94 -8.42 3.48
C PHE A 443 -14.65 -9.07 2.29
N GLY A 444 -14.23 -8.69 1.08
CA GLY A 444 -14.66 -9.31 -0.16
C GLY A 444 -13.93 -10.62 -0.46
N ASP A 445 -14.05 -11.11 -1.70
CA ASP A 445 -13.52 -12.40 -2.12
C ASP A 445 -12.00 -12.55 -1.93
N LYS A 446 -11.58 -13.75 -1.50
CA LYS A 446 -10.16 -14.09 -1.39
C LYS A 446 -9.49 -14.13 -2.75
N ARG A 447 -8.33 -13.51 -2.85
CA ARG A 447 -7.47 -13.49 -4.04
C ARG A 447 -6.15 -14.22 -3.72
N PRO A 448 -5.64 -15.09 -4.60
CA PRO A 448 -4.33 -15.72 -4.38
C PRO A 448 -3.24 -14.66 -4.58
N LEU A 449 -2.43 -14.42 -3.56
CA LEU A 449 -1.27 -13.52 -3.65
C LEU A 449 -0.03 -14.26 -4.15
N ARG A 450 0.10 -15.54 -3.78
CA ARG A 450 1.22 -16.40 -4.19
C ARG A 450 0.80 -17.86 -4.04
N TYR A 451 1.35 -18.76 -4.86
CA TYR A 451 1.26 -20.20 -4.63
C TYR A 451 2.53 -20.91 -5.13
N SER A 452 2.72 -22.16 -4.71
CA SER A 452 3.71 -23.08 -5.27
C SER A 452 3.00 -24.33 -5.80
N GLU A 453 3.42 -24.82 -6.96
CA GLU A 453 3.00 -26.14 -7.47
C GLU A 453 3.87 -27.28 -6.92
N ARG A 454 4.91 -26.95 -6.15
CA ARG A 454 5.87 -27.91 -5.61
C ARG A 454 5.35 -28.56 -4.34
N LEU A 455 5.23 -29.88 -4.35
CA LEU A 455 4.85 -30.68 -3.17
C LEU A 455 5.97 -30.78 -2.11
N ASP A 456 7.22 -30.41 -2.42
CA ASP A 456 8.33 -30.36 -1.44
C ASP A 456 8.45 -29.02 -0.71
N VAL A 457 7.45 -28.14 -0.84
CA VAL A 457 7.43 -26.76 -0.33
C VAL A 457 6.21 -26.53 0.55
N HIS A 458 6.44 -26.00 1.75
CA HIS A 458 5.40 -25.52 2.66
C HIS A 458 5.72 -24.08 3.10
N TRP A 459 4.70 -23.27 3.31
CA TRP A 459 4.87 -21.89 3.78
C TRP A 459 4.29 -21.75 5.19
N GLU A 460 5.17 -21.67 6.18
CA GLU A 460 4.81 -21.86 7.59
C GLU A 460 4.18 -20.61 8.23
N SER A 461 4.49 -19.42 7.71
CA SER A 461 3.96 -18.16 8.23
C SER A 461 4.12 -17.01 7.24
N ALA A 462 3.33 -15.96 7.42
CA ALA A 462 3.40 -14.73 6.65
C ALA A 462 3.04 -13.50 7.50
N GLN A 463 3.45 -12.33 7.03
CA GLN A 463 3.08 -11.03 7.57
C GLN A 463 3.06 -9.96 6.47
N VAL A 464 1.98 -9.19 6.37
CA VAL A 464 1.99 -7.88 5.70
C VAL A 464 2.37 -6.76 6.69
N LEU A 465 3.21 -5.81 6.26
CA LEU A 465 3.58 -4.62 7.03
C LEU A 465 2.71 -3.40 6.65
N HIS A 466 2.82 -2.33 7.44
CA HIS A 466 2.10 -1.08 7.15
C HIS A 466 2.63 -0.33 5.91
N ASP A 467 3.86 -0.59 5.47
CA ASP A 467 4.41 -0.08 4.20
C ASP A 467 4.03 -0.94 2.97
N GLY A 468 3.15 -1.93 3.15
CA GLY A 468 2.69 -2.82 2.09
C GLY A 468 3.66 -3.96 1.73
N ARG A 469 4.81 -4.10 2.40
CA ARG A 469 5.69 -5.27 2.21
C ARG A 469 5.02 -6.56 2.69
N LEU A 470 5.21 -7.64 1.94
CA LEU A 470 4.81 -9.00 2.33
C LEU A 470 6.04 -9.85 2.60
N TYR A 471 6.12 -10.40 3.81
CA TYR A 471 7.12 -11.37 4.22
C TYR A 471 6.47 -12.75 4.40
N TRP A 472 7.15 -13.82 4.00
CA TRP A 472 6.73 -15.20 4.31
C TRP A 472 7.93 -16.11 4.51
N VAL A 473 7.69 -17.23 5.20
CA VAL A 473 8.72 -18.23 5.52
C VAL A 473 8.45 -19.49 4.71
N GLU A 474 9.35 -19.80 3.79
CA GLU A 474 9.35 -21.04 3.02
C GLU A 474 10.19 -22.10 3.71
N ASN A 475 9.59 -23.23 4.04
CA ASN A 475 10.28 -24.45 4.43
C ASN A 475 10.28 -25.43 3.25
N ARG A 476 11.47 -25.85 2.85
CA ARG A 476 11.69 -26.83 1.79
C ARG A 476 12.62 -27.93 2.30
N ASN A 477 12.06 -29.12 2.56
CA ASN A 477 12.76 -30.28 3.13
C ASN A 477 13.57 -29.93 4.41
N GLY A 478 12.98 -29.15 5.32
CA GLY A 478 13.59 -28.73 6.59
C GLY A 478 14.47 -27.47 6.50
N ARG A 479 14.82 -27.01 5.29
CA ARG A 479 15.52 -25.73 5.11
C ARG A 479 14.51 -24.59 5.05
N ARG A 480 14.53 -23.72 6.07
CA ARG A 480 13.77 -22.47 6.09
C ARG A 480 14.49 -21.35 5.36
N THR A 481 13.73 -20.55 4.61
CA THR A 481 14.16 -19.30 3.96
C THR A 481 13.05 -18.28 4.13
N THR A 482 13.33 -17.14 4.76
CA THR A 482 12.39 -16.01 4.74
C THR A 482 12.56 -15.25 3.43
N PHE A 483 11.44 -14.84 2.83
CA PHE A 483 11.41 -14.00 1.64
C PHE A 483 10.65 -12.71 1.93
N VAL A 484 10.98 -11.65 1.19
CA VAL A 484 10.25 -10.37 1.17
C VAL A 484 9.87 -10.00 -0.26
N ALA A 485 8.65 -9.47 -0.44
CA ALA A 485 8.24 -8.71 -1.62
C ALA A 485 8.19 -7.21 -1.25
N PRO A 486 8.80 -6.32 -2.07
CA PRO A 486 9.08 -4.94 -1.68
C PRO A 486 7.85 -4.02 -1.59
N PHE A 487 6.75 -4.37 -2.28
CA PHE A 487 5.44 -3.73 -2.17
C PHE A 487 4.37 -4.68 -2.72
N LEU A 488 3.26 -4.87 -2.01
CA LEU A 488 2.03 -5.35 -2.61
C LEU A 488 1.38 -4.17 -3.34
N PRO A 489 1.15 -4.23 -4.67
CA PRO A 489 0.48 -3.14 -5.38
C PRO A 489 -0.93 -2.91 -4.80
N ASP A 490 -1.43 -1.67 -4.88
CA ASP A 490 -2.82 -1.33 -4.58
C ASP A 490 -3.74 -2.34 -5.29
N ILE A 491 -4.29 -3.31 -4.54
CA ILE A 491 -5.18 -4.32 -5.10
C ILE A 491 -6.45 -3.56 -5.45
N PRO A 492 -6.79 -3.37 -6.74
CA PRO A 492 -7.75 -2.36 -7.13
C PRO A 492 -9.09 -2.61 -6.43
N ASP A 493 -9.57 -1.53 -5.79
CA ASP A 493 -10.78 -1.43 -4.97
C ASP A 493 -11.97 -2.21 -5.56
N GLY A 494 -12.96 -2.54 -4.72
CA GLY A 494 -14.26 -3.02 -5.20
C GLY A 494 -14.92 -2.07 -6.22
N ARG A 495 -14.47 -0.82 -6.25
CA ARG A 495 -14.75 0.22 -7.24
C ARG A 495 -14.14 -0.10 -8.61
N THR A 496 -14.71 -1.08 -9.30
CA THR A 496 -15.01 -0.83 -10.71
C THR A 496 -15.90 0.40 -10.78
N ASP A 497 -15.40 1.47 -11.41
CA ASP A 497 -16.18 2.65 -11.75
C ASP A 497 -17.51 2.21 -12.41
N THR A 498 -18.64 2.74 -11.94
CA THR A 498 -19.97 2.10 -12.09
C THR A 498 -20.61 2.37 -13.45
N GLY A 499 -19.87 2.10 -14.53
CA GLY A 499 -20.47 1.64 -15.77
C GLY A 499 -20.93 0.19 -15.58
N VAL A 500 -22.24 -0.04 -15.51
CA VAL A 500 -22.81 -1.39 -15.40
C VAL A 500 -22.40 -2.21 -16.61
N ALA A 501 -21.41 -3.09 -16.41
CA ALA A 501 -20.99 -4.07 -17.39
C ALA A 501 -22.03 -5.19 -17.48
N ARG A 502 -23.19 -4.87 -18.08
CA ARG A 502 -24.12 -5.87 -18.65
C ARG A 502 -23.28 -6.86 -19.46
N GLU A 503 -23.48 -8.14 -19.23
CA GLU A 503 -22.97 -9.17 -20.13
C GLU A 503 -23.59 -8.92 -21.51
N LEU A 504 -22.76 -8.46 -22.46
CA LEU A 504 -23.17 -8.32 -23.84
C LEU A 504 -23.42 -9.71 -24.39
N ASP A 505 -24.65 -9.98 -24.80
CA ASP A 505 -25.00 -11.30 -25.29
C ASP A 505 -24.34 -11.58 -26.66
N GLU A 506 -24.38 -12.84 -27.09
CA GLU A 506 -23.70 -13.25 -28.32
C GLU A 506 -24.32 -12.61 -29.58
N ALA A 507 -25.53 -12.05 -29.52
CA ALA A 507 -26.10 -11.24 -30.60
C ALA A 507 -25.60 -9.79 -30.56
N GLU A 508 -25.52 -9.16 -29.38
CA GLU A 508 -24.92 -7.83 -29.21
C GLU A 508 -23.44 -7.81 -29.66
N LEU A 509 -22.67 -8.84 -29.32
CA LEU A 509 -21.28 -9.00 -29.78
C LEU A 509 -21.18 -9.20 -31.30
N ARG A 510 -22.12 -9.93 -31.92
CA ARG A 510 -22.20 -10.05 -33.39
C ARG A 510 -22.55 -8.71 -34.04
N GLN A 511 -23.53 -7.98 -33.51
CA GLN A 511 -23.90 -6.65 -34.03
C GLN A 511 -22.71 -5.67 -33.96
N ILE A 512 -22.01 -5.59 -32.82
CA ILE A 512 -20.83 -4.72 -32.66
C ILE A 512 -19.72 -5.07 -33.66
N ARG A 513 -19.47 -6.37 -33.88
CA ARG A 513 -18.51 -6.84 -34.88
C ARG A 513 -18.93 -6.44 -36.30
N ASP A 514 -20.19 -6.64 -36.65
CA ASP A 514 -20.69 -6.43 -38.01
C ASP A 514 -20.84 -4.93 -38.35
N GLU A 515 -21.18 -4.10 -37.36
CA GLU A 515 -21.08 -2.63 -37.46
C GLU A 515 -19.62 -2.17 -37.68
N LEU A 516 -18.66 -2.77 -36.97
CA LEU A 516 -17.24 -2.44 -37.11
C LEU A 516 -16.69 -2.82 -38.49
N VAL A 517 -17.07 -4.00 -39.01
CA VAL A 517 -16.74 -4.43 -40.38
C VAL A 517 -17.33 -3.47 -41.40
N ALA A 518 -18.64 -3.17 -41.33
CA ALA A 518 -19.28 -2.24 -42.25
C ALA A 518 -18.70 -0.81 -42.15
N GLN A 519 -18.16 -0.39 -41.00
CA GLN A 519 -17.49 0.90 -40.84
C GLN A 519 -16.05 0.90 -41.42
N ILE A 520 -15.35 -0.24 -41.37
CA ILE A 520 -14.06 -0.45 -42.04
C ILE A 520 -14.26 -0.48 -43.57
N GLU A 521 -15.25 -1.20 -44.08
CA GLU A 521 -15.57 -1.28 -45.51
C GLU A 521 -15.92 0.09 -46.10
N ARG A 522 -16.83 0.84 -45.46
CA ARG A 522 -17.12 2.24 -45.84
C ARG A 522 -15.89 3.15 -45.79
N SER A 523 -14.94 2.88 -44.89
CA SER A 523 -13.67 3.61 -44.83
C SER A 523 -12.71 3.24 -45.97
N ILE A 524 -12.79 2.01 -46.51
CA ILE A 524 -12.03 1.55 -47.67
C ILE A 524 -12.60 2.17 -48.96
N ASP A 525 -13.92 2.23 -49.13
CA ASP A 525 -14.56 2.90 -50.28
C ASP A 525 -14.30 4.42 -50.31
N LEU A 526 -14.23 5.06 -49.14
CA LEU A 526 -13.80 6.46 -49.01
C LEU A 526 -12.32 6.68 -49.38
N ILE A 527 -11.48 5.64 -49.32
CA ILE A 527 -10.09 5.70 -49.78
C ILE A 527 -10.03 5.40 -51.29
N GLY A 528 -10.80 4.43 -51.79
CA GLY A 528 -10.85 4.10 -53.22
C GLY A 528 -11.46 5.19 -54.09
N SER A 529 -12.42 5.96 -53.57
CA SER A 529 -13.02 7.09 -54.30
C SER A 529 -12.10 8.31 -54.44
N ALA A 530 -11.10 8.46 -53.56
CA ALA A 530 -10.12 9.54 -53.62
C ALA A 530 -9.09 9.38 -54.78
N ASP A 531 -8.86 8.15 -55.25
CA ASP A 531 -7.77 7.82 -56.19
C ASP A 531 -8.06 8.18 -57.67
N ARG A 532 -9.19 8.86 -57.95
CA ARG A 532 -9.47 9.41 -59.29
C ARG A 532 -8.65 10.66 -59.64
N VAL A 533 -7.94 11.27 -58.68
CA VAL A 533 -7.24 12.57 -58.88
C VAL A 533 -5.76 12.55 -58.45
N THR A 534 -4.99 11.51 -58.77
CA THR A 534 -3.59 11.66 -59.25
C THR A 534 -2.98 10.35 -59.77
N ARG A 535 -2.66 10.27 -61.07
CA ARG A 535 -1.98 9.11 -61.66
C ARG A 535 -0.46 9.09 -61.37
N GLN A 536 -0.04 8.62 -60.19
CA GLN A 536 1.32 8.07 -60.01
C GLN A 536 1.30 6.80 -59.15
N ARG A 537 1.79 5.69 -59.71
CA ARG A 537 1.84 4.37 -59.05
C ARG A 537 2.67 4.41 -57.77
N THR A 538 2.01 4.40 -56.61
CA THR A 538 2.65 4.22 -55.31
C THR A 538 2.12 2.95 -54.65
N VAL A 539 2.98 1.96 -54.42
CA VAL A 539 2.57 0.71 -53.76
C VAL A 539 2.36 0.97 -52.27
N PHE A 540 1.12 0.88 -51.80
CA PHE A 540 0.80 1.01 -50.38
C PHE A 540 1.43 -0.14 -49.57
N THR A 541 2.23 0.21 -48.57
CA THR A 541 2.91 -0.78 -47.71
C THR A 541 2.13 -1.03 -46.42
N PRO A 542 2.32 -2.18 -45.73
CA PRO A 542 1.59 -2.53 -44.50
C PRO A 542 1.68 -1.49 -43.36
N ARG A 543 2.69 -0.61 -43.38
CA ARG A 543 2.82 0.51 -42.43
C ARG A 543 1.70 1.55 -42.56
N THR A 544 1.10 1.72 -43.74
CA THR A 544 0.03 2.70 -43.95
C THR A 544 -1.27 2.19 -43.33
N HIS A 545 -1.67 0.95 -43.61
CA HIS A 545 -2.84 0.32 -42.98
C HIS A 545 -2.74 0.33 -41.45
N ARG A 546 -1.58 -0.01 -40.87
CA ARG A 546 -1.39 0.03 -39.41
C ARG A 546 -1.59 1.44 -38.81
N LYS A 547 -1.25 2.51 -39.53
CA LYS A 547 -1.51 3.90 -39.09
C LYS A 547 -2.99 4.29 -39.16
N VAL A 548 -3.73 3.78 -40.14
CA VAL A 548 -5.19 3.99 -40.25
C VAL A 548 -5.92 3.24 -39.13
N ILE A 549 -5.62 1.94 -38.95
CA ILE A 549 -6.23 1.12 -37.90
C ILE A 549 -5.97 1.71 -36.51
N VAL A 550 -4.72 2.12 -36.19
CA VAL A 550 -4.41 2.77 -34.91
C VAL A 550 -5.17 4.10 -34.71
N ARG A 551 -5.47 4.84 -35.79
CA ARG A 551 -6.29 6.07 -35.72
C ARG A 551 -7.78 5.80 -35.56
N LEU A 552 -8.33 4.69 -36.07
CA LEU A 552 -9.70 4.27 -35.77
C LEU A 552 -9.82 3.73 -34.34
N VAL A 553 -8.93 2.82 -33.92
CA VAL A 553 -8.93 2.26 -32.55
C VAL A 553 -8.76 3.35 -31.48
N ALA A 554 -8.02 4.42 -31.78
CA ALA A 554 -7.89 5.59 -30.89
C ALA A 554 -9.16 6.46 -30.76
N ARG A 555 -10.23 6.18 -31.52
CA ARG A 555 -11.56 6.83 -31.41
C ARG A 555 -12.61 5.96 -30.70
N ILE A 556 -12.26 4.74 -30.32
CA ILE A 556 -13.15 3.82 -29.59
C ILE A 556 -13.05 4.12 -28.08
N ASP A 557 -14.18 4.01 -27.38
CA ASP A 557 -14.31 4.06 -25.93
C ASP A 557 -13.17 3.30 -25.21
N PRO A 558 -12.44 3.92 -24.25
CA PRO A 558 -11.36 3.30 -23.49
C PRO A 558 -11.72 1.95 -22.85
N ALA A 559 -12.97 1.77 -22.41
CA ALA A 559 -13.42 0.51 -21.80
C ALA A 559 -13.53 -0.64 -22.81
N ARG A 560 -13.93 -0.34 -24.06
CA ARG A 560 -14.12 -1.34 -25.13
C ARG A 560 -12.80 -1.72 -25.82
N ARG A 561 -11.81 -0.82 -25.76
CA ARG A 561 -10.51 -0.93 -26.46
C ARG A 561 -9.74 -2.22 -26.20
N LYS A 562 -9.70 -2.70 -24.94
CA LYS A 562 -8.92 -3.91 -24.57
C LYS A 562 -9.47 -5.20 -25.18
N VAL A 563 -10.78 -5.26 -25.49
CA VAL A 563 -11.39 -6.43 -26.17
C VAL A 563 -11.10 -6.39 -27.66
N ALA A 564 -11.22 -5.22 -28.30
CA ALA A 564 -10.89 -5.04 -29.72
C ALA A 564 -9.41 -5.32 -30.02
N GLU A 565 -8.49 -4.89 -29.16
CA GLU A 565 -7.05 -5.19 -29.29
C GLU A 565 -6.73 -6.69 -29.11
N ALA A 566 -7.63 -7.49 -28.50
CA ALA A 566 -7.47 -8.94 -28.36
C ALA A 566 -8.00 -9.73 -29.58
N GLU A 567 -9.15 -9.36 -30.15
CA GLU A 567 -9.66 -10.05 -31.36
C GLU A 567 -8.88 -9.67 -32.63
N LEU A 568 -8.27 -8.48 -32.69
CA LEU A 568 -7.36 -8.08 -33.78
C LEU A 568 -6.10 -8.95 -33.91
N LEU A 569 -5.83 -9.86 -32.97
CA LEU A 569 -4.76 -10.86 -33.05
C LEU A 569 -5.18 -12.17 -33.75
N LEU A 570 -6.45 -12.32 -34.16
CA LEU A 570 -6.98 -13.53 -34.80
C LEU A 570 -7.02 -13.49 -36.34
N ILE A 571 -6.51 -12.42 -36.95
CA ILE A 571 -6.36 -12.28 -38.41
C ILE A 571 -4.90 -12.52 -38.78
N ASP A 572 -4.64 -13.46 -39.70
CA ASP A 572 -3.30 -13.70 -40.22
C ASP A 572 -2.79 -12.47 -41.02
N PRO A 573 -1.66 -11.86 -40.62
CA PRO A 573 -1.12 -10.66 -41.28
C PRO A 573 -0.57 -10.89 -42.70
N GLN A 574 -0.49 -12.14 -43.18
CA GLN A 574 -0.17 -12.44 -44.59
C GLN A 574 -1.41 -12.69 -45.46
N THR A 575 -2.44 -13.39 -44.95
CA THR A 575 -3.61 -13.79 -45.77
C THR A 575 -4.89 -13.00 -45.50
N GLN A 576 -4.92 -12.15 -44.46
CA GLN A 576 -6.09 -11.33 -44.05
C GLN A 576 -7.38 -12.12 -43.76
N ARG A 577 -7.29 -13.42 -43.48
CA ARG A 577 -8.44 -14.24 -43.05
C ARG A 577 -8.37 -14.51 -41.54
N ALA A 578 -9.55 -14.68 -40.94
CA ALA A 578 -9.68 -15.08 -39.54
C ALA A 578 -9.31 -16.56 -39.37
N ILE A 579 -8.56 -16.87 -38.29
CA ILE A 579 -8.14 -18.24 -37.98
C ILE A 579 -9.33 -19.00 -37.32
N PRO A 580 -9.71 -20.20 -37.81
CA PRO A 580 -10.74 -21.01 -37.16
C PRO A 580 -10.37 -21.37 -35.72
N ARG A 581 -11.35 -21.37 -34.82
CA ARG A 581 -11.17 -21.86 -33.44
C ARG A 581 -11.04 -23.38 -33.46
N SER A 582 -10.15 -23.92 -32.62
CA SER A 582 -10.17 -25.30 -32.15
C SER A 582 -10.60 -25.29 -30.68
N ASP A 583 -11.43 -26.25 -30.27
CA ASP A 583 -12.26 -26.11 -29.06
C ASP A 583 -11.50 -26.15 -27.71
N ASP A 584 -10.25 -26.61 -27.70
CA ASP A 584 -9.37 -26.72 -26.52
C ASP A 584 -8.73 -25.38 -26.07
N ARG A 585 -9.48 -24.27 -26.02
CA ARG A 585 -9.00 -23.01 -25.38
C ARG A 585 -10.04 -22.40 -24.44
N PRO A 586 -9.64 -22.02 -23.20
CA PRO A 586 -10.58 -21.54 -22.19
C PRO A 586 -11.15 -20.16 -22.53
N GLY A 587 -12.42 -19.94 -22.16
CA GLY A 587 -13.20 -18.75 -22.50
C GLY A 587 -12.77 -17.45 -21.79
N PRO A 588 -13.45 -16.32 -22.08
CA PRO A 588 -13.01 -14.97 -21.70
C PRO A 588 -12.86 -14.72 -20.19
N LEU A 589 -13.56 -15.48 -19.34
CA LEU A 589 -13.36 -15.48 -17.89
C LEU A 589 -11.91 -15.82 -17.51
N ALA A 590 -11.34 -16.87 -18.11
CA ALA A 590 -9.95 -17.27 -17.85
C ALA A 590 -8.94 -16.24 -18.37
N ALA A 591 -9.25 -15.53 -19.46
CA ALA A 591 -8.41 -14.43 -19.94
C ALA A 591 -8.36 -13.27 -18.93
N ARG A 592 -9.49 -12.94 -18.29
CA ARG A 592 -9.55 -11.90 -17.24
C ARG A 592 -8.76 -12.32 -16.00
N THR A 593 -8.83 -13.60 -15.60
CA THR A 593 -7.97 -14.17 -14.54
C THR A 593 -6.49 -14.07 -14.90
N LEU A 594 -6.08 -14.52 -16.09
CA LEU A 594 -4.69 -14.54 -16.56
C LEU A 594 -4.03 -13.15 -16.59
N TYR A 595 -4.77 -12.09 -16.87
CA TYR A 595 -4.22 -10.73 -16.82
C TYR A 595 -3.95 -10.25 -15.39
N VAL A 596 -4.88 -10.47 -14.44
CA VAL A 596 -4.67 -10.12 -13.03
C VAL A 596 -3.55 -10.98 -12.41
N GLN A 597 -3.50 -12.26 -12.78
CA GLN A 597 -2.40 -13.18 -12.44
C GLN A 597 -1.05 -12.56 -12.85
N ARG A 598 -0.92 -12.16 -14.12
CA ARG A 598 0.35 -11.72 -14.72
C ARG A 598 0.91 -10.41 -14.15
N ASP A 599 0.06 -9.48 -13.74
CA ASP A 599 0.51 -8.23 -13.08
C ASP A 599 0.89 -8.47 -11.60
N LEU A 600 0.22 -9.41 -10.91
CA LEU A 600 0.66 -9.90 -9.59
C LEU A 600 2.00 -10.66 -9.70
N ASP A 601 2.10 -11.62 -10.62
CA ASP A 601 3.32 -12.41 -10.88
C ASP A 601 4.52 -11.48 -11.09
N ARG A 602 4.34 -10.42 -11.89
CA ARG A 602 5.39 -9.43 -12.20
C ARG A 602 5.76 -8.51 -11.04
N ALA A 603 4.81 -8.18 -10.16
CA ALA A 603 5.13 -7.52 -8.89
C ALA A 603 5.95 -8.45 -7.96
N TYR A 604 5.78 -9.76 -8.09
CA TYR A 604 6.43 -10.79 -7.26
C TYR A 604 7.57 -11.56 -7.95
N GLU A 605 8.08 -11.03 -9.07
CA GLU A 605 9.40 -11.37 -9.64
C GLU A 605 10.54 -10.75 -8.82
N GLN A 606 10.29 -9.61 -8.15
CA GLN A 606 11.26 -8.90 -7.31
C GLN A 606 11.27 -9.45 -5.87
N VAL A 607 11.63 -10.72 -5.71
CA VAL A 607 11.60 -11.41 -4.41
C VAL A 607 13.00 -11.67 -3.89
N GLU A 608 13.30 -11.12 -2.71
CA GLU A 608 14.61 -11.20 -2.08
C GLU A 608 14.59 -12.12 -0.86
N PRO A 609 15.61 -12.97 -0.65
CA PRO A 609 15.76 -13.74 0.58
C PRO A 609 16.18 -12.82 1.72
N PHE A 610 15.41 -12.80 2.81
CA PHE A 610 15.61 -11.92 3.95
C PHE A 610 16.23 -12.66 5.15
N ALA A 611 17.23 -12.04 5.79
CA ALA A 611 17.89 -12.58 6.98
C ALA A 611 17.05 -12.28 8.24
N LEU A 612 16.17 -13.22 8.60
CA LEU A 612 15.27 -13.09 9.74
C LEU A 612 15.92 -13.68 11.01
N PRO A 613 16.14 -12.90 12.11
CA PRO A 613 16.75 -13.42 13.35
C PRO A 613 15.89 -14.43 14.13
N GLY A 614 14.61 -14.61 13.74
CA GLY A 614 13.70 -15.61 14.31
C GLY A 614 13.01 -16.43 13.23
N VAL A 615 12.30 -17.48 13.64
CA VAL A 615 11.68 -18.45 12.71
C VAL A 615 10.46 -17.88 11.96
N HIS A 616 9.75 -16.91 12.55
CA HIS A 616 8.49 -16.36 12.02
C HIS A 616 8.51 -14.82 11.97
N PRO A 617 7.86 -14.20 10.97
CA PRO A 617 7.69 -12.76 10.92
C PRO A 617 6.68 -12.35 12.00
N ARG A 618 7.24 -11.90 13.13
CA ARG A 618 6.57 -11.26 14.26
C ARG A 618 7.13 -9.86 14.41
N MET A 619 7.05 -9.10 13.33
CA MET A 619 7.52 -7.72 13.27
C MET A 619 6.41 -6.77 13.74
N THR A 620 6.81 -5.63 14.27
CA THR A 620 5.87 -4.52 14.48
C THR A 620 5.31 -3.99 13.15
N PRO A 621 4.15 -3.33 13.18
CA PRO A 621 3.55 -2.61 12.04
C PRO A 621 4.54 -1.83 11.15
N ASP A 622 5.45 -1.08 11.80
CA ASP A 622 6.52 -0.27 11.22
C ASP A 622 7.68 -1.07 10.60
N GLY A 623 7.75 -2.39 10.85
CA GLY A 623 8.84 -3.27 10.42
C GLY A 623 10.19 -3.09 11.15
N LEU A 624 10.27 -2.21 12.14
CA LEU A 624 11.53 -1.79 12.79
C LEU A 624 11.90 -2.62 14.03
N ARG A 625 10.94 -3.31 14.65
CA ARG A 625 11.15 -4.31 15.72
C ARG A 625 10.71 -5.70 15.26
N GLN A 626 11.38 -6.75 15.71
CA GLN A 626 10.93 -8.14 15.60
C GLN A 626 11.02 -8.85 16.95
N TYR A 627 10.02 -9.68 17.27
CA TYR A 627 9.99 -10.48 18.49
C TYR A 627 10.22 -11.99 18.28
N GLY A 628 10.87 -12.61 19.26
CA GLY A 628 10.99 -14.06 19.37
C GLY A 628 10.97 -14.52 20.82
N PHE A 629 10.70 -15.80 21.01
CA PHE A 629 10.65 -16.46 22.31
C PHE A 629 11.37 -17.80 22.19
N ASP A 630 12.26 -18.12 23.13
CA ASP A 630 13.08 -19.34 23.11
C ASP A 630 12.54 -20.46 24.03
N GLY A 631 11.42 -20.21 24.71
CA GLY A 631 10.87 -21.05 25.78
C GLY A 631 10.95 -20.41 27.18
N ARG A 632 11.76 -19.37 27.36
CA ARG A 632 11.91 -18.61 28.61
C ARG A 632 12.07 -17.10 28.42
N HIS A 633 12.83 -16.68 27.43
CA HIS A 633 13.17 -15.28 27.17
C HIS A 633 12.38 -14.75 25.98
N LEU A 634 11.53 -13.74 26.22
CA LEU A 634 10.98 -12.90 25.17
C LEU A 634 12.07 -11.90 24.77
N TRP A 635 12.48 -11.94 23.51
CA TRP A 635 13.51 -11.07 22.96
C TRP A 635 12.98 -10.19 21.83
N ARG A 636 13.66 -9.07 21.62
CA ARG A 636 13.39 -8.05 20.59
C ARG A 636 14.66 -7.78 19.79
N ALA A 637 14.58 -7.75 18.47
CA ALA A 637 15.64 -7.25 17.60
C ALA A 637 15.17 -5.96 16.91
N ARG A 638 16.09 -5.01 16.64
CA ARG A 638 15.77 -3.65 16.17
C ARG A 638 16.58 -3.22 14.95
N ARG A 639 16.07 -2.27 14.16
CA ARG A 639 16.76 -1.64 13.02
C ARG A 639 16.26 -0.21 12.80
N LEU A 640 17.05 0.64 12.13
CA LEU A 640 16.65 2.05 11.88
C LEU A 640 15.70 2.17 10.69
N SER A 641 15.84 1.32 9.67
CA SER A 641 14.95 1.30 8.50
C SER A 641 14.54 -0.11 8.06
N VAL A 642 13.42 -0.22 7.33
CA VAL A 642 12.90 -1.50 6.78
C VAL A 642 13.80 -2.17 5.74
N ARG A 643 14.94 -1.56 5.38
CA ARG A 643 15.95 -2.10 4.45
C ARG A 643 17.21 -2.61 5.13
N GLU A 644 17.43 -2.23 6.37
CA GLU A 644 18.57 -2.72 7.15
C GLU A 644 18.33 -4.14 7.68
N PRO A 645 19.41 -4.89 7.98
CA PRO A 645 19.32 -6.08 8.82
C PRO A 645 18.92 -5.69 10.25
N PHE A 646 18.32 -6.63 10.98
CA PHE A 646 18.09 -6.47 12.41
C PHE A 646 19.40 -6.57 13.21
N SER A 647 19.44 -5.87 14.34
CA SER A 647 20.49 -5.94 15.37
C SER A 647 20.59 -7.33 16.02
N ALA A 648 21.56 -7.48 16.92
CA ALA A 648 21.48 -8.51 17.96
C ALA A 648 20.10 -8.46 18.67
N PRO A 649 19.47 -9.61 18.95
CA PRO A 649 18.33 -9.69 19.87
C PRO A 649 18.72 -9.28 21.29
N GLU A 650 17.88 -8.49 21.94
CA GLU A 650 17.95 -8.15 23.36
C GLU A 650 16.78 -8.80 24.12
N THR A 651 17.01 -9.30 25.34
CA THR A 651 15.92 -9.86 26.16
C THR A 651 15.10 -8.72 26.77
N ILE A 652 13.78 -8.73 26.55
CA ILE A 652 12.84 -7.75 27.13
C ILE A 652 12.06 -8.32 28.32
N ALA A 653 11.80 -9.63 28.38
CA ALA A 653 11.19 -10.26 29.55
C ALA A 653 11.57 -11.74 29.69
N GLU A 654 11.72 -12.21 30.94
CA GLU A 654 11.63 -13.64 31.27
C GLU A 654 10.16 -13.98 31.56
N LEU A 655 9.64 -15.03 30.91
CA LEU A 655 8.26 -15.49 31.00
C LEU A 655 8.23 -17.01 31.17
N GLN A 656 7.27 -17.50 31.95
CA GLN A 656 6.87 -18.91 31.95
C GLN A 656 5.48 -18.99 31.32
N LEU A 657 5.43 -19.43 30.07
CA LEU A 657 4.17 -19.60 29.35
C LEU A 657 3.58 -20.98 29.66
N GLU A 658 2.34 -21.00 30.14
CA GLU A 658 1.60 -22.23 30.46
C GLU A 658 1.24 -22.98 29.16
N GLY A 659 1.46 -24.29 29.16
CA GLY A 659 1.21 -25.19 28.02
C GLY A 659 2.08 -24.97 26.76
N PHE A 660 2.91 -23.93 26.70
CA PHE A 660 3.59 -23.53 25.47
C PHE A 660 4.61 -24.56 24.95
N VAL A 661 4.34 -25.14 23.78
CA VAL A 661 5.24 -26.07 23.07
C VAL A 661 5.73 -25.41 21.78
N PRO A 662 7.04 -25.15 21.60
CA PRO A 662 7.57 -24.51 20.40
C PRO A 662 7.29 -25.31 19.12
N SER A 663 6.49 -24.75 18.22
CA SER A 663 6.03 -25.38 16.98
C SER A 663 6.42 -24.53 15.77
N ALA A 664 7.52 -24.89 15.11
CA ALA A 664 8.09 -24.13 13.99
C ALA A 664 7.25 -24.11 12.69
N GLY A 665 6.06 -24.70 12.71
CA GLY A 665 5.04 -24.56 11.65
C GLY A 665 3.98 -23.49 11.95
N HIS A 666 4.06 -22.82 13.11
CA HIS A 666 3.08 -21.86 13.60
C HIS A 666 3.77 -20.62 14.19
N ARG A 667 3.19 -19.45 13.97
CA ARG A 667 3.65 -18.19 14.58
C ARG A 667 3.51 -18.20 16.11
N GLN A 668 2.46 -18.88 16.60
CA GLN A 668 2.03 -19.08 17.98
C GLN A 668 1.74 -17.85 18.84
N PHE A 669 2.49 -16.75 18.72
CA PHE A 669 2.31 -15.58 19.58
C PHE A 669 2.46 -14.24 18.85
N TRP A 670 1.93 -13.20 19.49
CA TRP A 670 2.03 -11.81 19.09
C TRP A 670 2.28 -10.90 20.31
N VAL A 671 2.92 -9.75 20.09
CA VAL A 671 3.21 -8.73 21.12
C VAL A 671 2.56 -7.40 20.69
N SER A 672 1.97 -6.65 21.62
CA SER A 672 1.37 -5.34 21.34
C SER A 672 2.42 -4.29 20.97
N HIS A 673 2.02 -3.22 20.26
CA HIS A 673 2.95 -2.23 19.73
C HIS A 673 3.68 -1.41 20.82
N ASP A 674 3.02 -1.24 21.97
CA ASP A 674 3.52 -0.59 23.20
C ASP A 674 4.29 -1.54 24.14
N GLU A 675 4.45 -2.80 23.72
CA GLU A 675 5.06 -3.92 24.46
C GLU A 675 4.35 -4.27 25.79
N GLN A 676 3.14 -3.78 26.07
CA GLN A 676 2.43 -4.11 27.32
C GLN A 676 1.87 -5.54 27.40
N TRP A 677 1.55 -6.16 26.26
CA TRP A 677 0.79 -7.40 26.19
C TRP A 677 1.43 -8.40 25.22
N LEU A 678 1.33 -9.68 25.57
CA LEU A 678 1.61 -10.81 24.69
C LEU A 678 0.40 -11.74 24.67
N VAL A 679 -0.03 -12.16 23.48
CA VAL A 679 -1.06 -13.20 23.30
C VAL A 679 -0.41 -14.39 22.61
N TYR A 680 -0.62 -15.60 23.13
CA TYR A 680 -0.05 -16.83 22.57
C TYR A 680 -1.04 -17.99 22.58
N CYS A 681 -0.86 -18.99 21.71
CA CYS A 681 -1.47 -20.31 21.85
C CYS A 681 -0.45 -21.35 22.34
N ASP A 682 -0.92 -22.31 23.14
CA ASP A 682 -0.11 -23.25 23.92
C ASP A 682 0.63 -24.33 23.07
N ASP A 683 -0.01 -25.47 22.79
CA ASP A 683 0.49 -26.49 21.86
C ASP A 683 -0.46 -26.60 20.65
N PRO A 684 -0.05 -26.10 19.47
CA PRO A 684 -0.80 -26.19 18.21
C PRO A 684 -1.26 -27.60 17.79
N GLN A 685 -0.67 -28.66 18.36
CA GLN A 685 -1.00 -30.06 18.08
C GLN A 685 -1.96 -30.68 19.11
N GLN A 686 -2.25 -30.00 20.23
CA GLN A 686 -3.15 -30.46 21.29
C GLN A 686 -4.37 -29.52 21.41
N THR A 687 -4.41 -28.71 22.47
CA THR A 687 -5.46 -27.72 22.76
C THR A 687 -5.43 -26.54 21.79
N ALA A 688 -4.26 -25.93 21.62
CA ALA A 688 -4.10 -24.63 20.96
C ALA A 688 -5.03 -23.57 21.56
N ASP A 689 -5.16 -23.56 22.89
CA ASP A 689 -5.91 -22.56 23.64
C ASP A 689 -5.14 -21.24 23.64
N LEU A 690 -5.83 -20.10 23.48
CA LEU A 690 -5.21 -18.78 23.55
C LEU A 690 -5.14 -18.27 24.99
N TYR A 691 -4.03 -17.62 25.31
CA TYR A 691 -3.74 -17.00 26.60
C TYR A 691 -3.22 -15.57 26.39
N LEU A 692 -3.54 -14.69 27.33
CA LEU A 692 -2.99 -13.34 27.46
C LEU A 692 -1.96 -13.28 28.59
N VAL A 693 -0.85 -12.59 28.37
CA VAL A 693 0.15 -12.24 29.37
C VAL A 693 0.31 -10.73 29.39
N ARG A 694 0.18 -10.11 30.56
CA ARG A 694 0.64 -8.73 30.76
C ARG A 694 2.15 -8.72 30.91
N LEU A 695 2.88 -8.05 30.04
CA LEU A 695 4.34 -7.93 30.14
C LEU A 695 4.75 -6.85 31.15
N PHE A 696 4.10 -5.68 31.08
CA PHE A 696 4.41 -4.50 31.90
C PHE A 696 3.14 -3.76 32.38
N TYR A 697 3.27 -2.88 33.37
CA TYR A 697 2.13 -2.14 33.97
C TYR A 697 1.72 -0.86 33.24
N GLY A 698 2.53 -0.42 32.27
CA GLY A 698 2.33 0.71 31.37
C GLY A 698 3.25 0.53 30.14
N PRO A 699 3.17 1.41 29.12
CA PRO A 699 3.96 1.30 27.89
C PRO A 699 5.46 1.09 28.14
N HIS A 700 6.02 0.01 27.60
CA HIS A 700 7.46 -0.27 27.60
C HIS A 700 8.13 0.18 26.29
N TRP A 701 7.32 0.51 25.27
CA TRP A 701 7.71 1.30 24.11
C TRP A 701 6.72 2.45 23.91
N GLY A 702 7.23 3.67 23.66
CA GLY A 702 6.45 4.92 23.66
C GLY A 702 6.71 5.75 24.92
N VAL A 703 5.82 6.70 25.22
CA VAL A 703 5.86 7.51 26.45
C VAL A 703 4.86 6.93 27.46
N ALA A 704 5.35 6.42 28.58
CA ALA A 704 4.48 6.06 29.71
C ALA A 704 4.03 7.33 30.46
N PRO A 705 2.74 7.52 30.82
CA PRO A 705 2.30 8.74 31.49
C PRO A 705 2.80 8.81 32.95
N VAL A 706 3.80 9.67 33.22
CA VAL A 706 4.43 9.82 34.55
C VAL A 706 3.99 11.12 35.21
N ALA A 707 3.34 11.01 36.35
CA ALA A 707 2.73 12.12 37.09
C ALA A 707 3.62 12.65 38.23
N LYS A 708 3.38 13.92 38.59
CA LYS A 708 3.91 14.60 39.78
C LYS A 708 2.76 15.35 40.48
N PRO A 709 2.62 15.30 41.81
CA PRO A 709 1.57 16.03 42.52
C PRO A 709 1.81 17.54 42.42
N ILE A 710 0.74 18.33 42.32
CA ILE A 710 0.77 19.81 42.26
C ILE A 710 -0.22 20.42 43.27
N PRO A 711 -0.10 21.70 43.64
CA PRO A 711 -1.06 22.33 44.56
C PRO A 711 -2.50 22.36 44.00
N GLN A 712 -3.51 22.23 44.86
CA GLN A 712 -4.92 22.33 44.45
C GLN A 712 -5.27 23.75 44.00
N LYS A 713 -5.92 23.87 42.84
CA LYS A 713 -6.43 25.13 42.28
C LYS A 713 -7.74 25.53 42.98
N GLN A 714 -7.99 26.83 43.14
CA GLN A 714 -9.29 27.32 43.63
C GLN A 714 -10.34 27.22 42.51
N PHE A 715 -11.48 26.60 42.82
CA PHE A 715 -12.67 26.54 41.97
C PHE A 715 -13.70 27.55 42.48
N VAL A 716 -14.35 28.29 41.58
CA VAL A 716 -15.37 29.30 41.94
C VAL A 716 -16.75 28.70 41.69
N GLU A 717 -17.57 28.55 42.74
CA GLU A 717 -18.94 28.06 42.61
C GLU A 717 -19.85 29.07 41.89
N ILE A 718 -20.33 28.70 40.70
CA ILE A 718 -21.42 29.43 40.03
C ILE A 718 -22.76 28.91 40.56
N VAL A 719 -23.19 29.47 41.70
CA VAL A 719 -24.49 29.17 42.30
C VAL A 719 -25.61 29.69 41.40
N GLN A 720 -26.27 28.79 40.65
CA GLN A 720 -27.41 29.15 39.82
C GLN A 720 -28.61 29.57 40.68
N ARG A 721 -28.99 30.85 40.60
CA ARG A 721 -30.28 31.33 41.12
C ARG A 721 -31.40 31.10 40.09
N PRO A 722 -32.65 30.85 40.54
CA PRO A 722 -33.75 30.54 39.63
C PRO A 722 -34.14 31.74 38.75
N LYS A 723 -34.63 31.45 37.54
CA LYS A 723 -35.11 32.44 36.58
C LYS A 723 -36.31 33.21 37.14
N ASN A 724 -36.32 34.53 36.95
CA ASN A 724 -37.51 35.36 37.06
C ASN A 724 -37.65 36.18 35.77
N THR A 725 -38.89 36.45 35.34
CA THR A 725 -39.21 37.12 34.08
C THR A 725 -39.58 38.58 34.26
N ASN A 726 -39.53 39.33 33.15
CA ASN A 726 -40.19 40.63 32.85
C ASN A 726 -39.29 41.88 32.78
N GLY A 727 -39.21 42.46 31.57
CA GLY A 727 -39.85 43.77 31.33
C GLY A 727 -39.02 45.07 31.38
N THR A 728 -38.76 45.63 30.18
CA THR A 728 -39.17 47.01 29.79
C THR A 728 -38.32 48.24 30.26
N THR A 729 -37.54 48.78 29.30
CA THR A 729 -37.24 50.20 28.92
C THR A 729 -37.47 51.40 29.89
N ALA A 730 -36.79 52.56 29.81
CA ALA A 730 -35.56 53.06 29.13
C ALA A 730 -35.33 54.57 29.51
N ALA A 731 -34.29 55.24 28.95
CA ALA A 731 -33.92 56.68 29.08
C ALA A 731 -33.38 57.13 30.47
N GLU A 732 -32.48 58.11 30.67
CA GLU A 732 -31.65 59.01 29.82
C GLU A 732 -30.35 59.31 30.64
N ALA A 733 -29.10 59.19 30.14
CA ALA A 733 -28.29 60.14 29.34
C ALA A 733 -27.80 61.42 30.10
N PRO A 734 -26.62 62.03 29.79
CA PRO A 734 -25.47 61.59 28.97
C PRO A 734 -24.09 61.68 29.68
N ASP A 735 -23.01 61.16 29.05
CA ASP A 735 -21.72 61.84 28.83
C ASP A 735 -20.71 60.91 28.10
N GLU A 736 -19.95 61.46 27.14
CA GLU A 736 -18.82 60.83 26.43
C GLU A 736 -17.48 61.26 27.05
N PRO A 737 -16.31 60.58 26.83
CA PRO A 737 -15.98 59.69 25.71
C PRO A 737 -15.19 58.40 26.09
N PHE A 738 -14.50 57.83 25.08
CA PHE A 738 -13.44 56.80 25.13
C PHE A 738 -13.89 55.32 25.17
N ASP A 739 -13.97 54.71 23.99
CA ASP A 739 -14.01 53.26 23.80
C ASP A 739 -12.61 52.73 23.43
N PRO A 740 -12.04 51.83 24.26
CA PRO A 740 -10.99 50.93 23.82
C PRO A 740 -11.27 49.46 24.21
N MET A 741 -12.39 48.91 23.73
CA MET A 741 -12.72 47.47 23.59
C MET A 741 -12.50 46.56 24.81
N GLU A 742 -13.60 45.98 25.31
CA GLU A 742 -13.50 44.73 26.09
C GLU A 742 -12.67 43.71 25.31
N LYS A 743 -11.60 43.20 25.91
CA LYS A 743 -10.88 42.05 25.31
C LYS A 743 -11.80 40.83 25.38
N PRO A 744 -12.17 40.22 24.24
CA PRO A 744 -12.96 39.00 24.26
C PRO A 744 -12.24 37.90 25.05
N PRO A 745 -12.97 36.90 25.60
CA PRO A 745 -12.34 35.72 26.17
C PRO A 745 -11.39 35.11 25.13
N VAL A 746 -10.18 34.72 25.56
CA VAL A 746 -9.13 34.22 24.66
C VAL A 746 -9.54 32.85 24.14
N GLN A 747 -10.29 32.86 23.04
CA GLN A 747 -10.43 31.71 22.15
C GLN A 747 -9.02 31.36 21.67
N THR A 748 -8.52 30.18 22.00
CA THR A 748 -7.37 29.59 21.31
C THR A 748 -7.66 29.67 19.81
N PRO A 749 -6.83 30.31 18.97
CA PRO A 749 -7.20 30.54 17.57
C PRO A 749 -7.32 29.24 16.78
N THR A 750 -8.53 28.68 16.74
CA THR A 750 -8.92 27.65 15.77
C THR A 750 -8.68 28.26 14.39
N ASP A 751 -7.76 27.67 13.63
CA ASP A 751 -7.37 28.18 12.34
C ASP A 751 -8.62 28.36 11.45
N PRO A 752 -8.93 29.59 10.96
CA PRO A 752 -10.13 29.81 10.14
C PRO A 752 -10.07 29.10 8.78
N ARG A 753 -8.91 28.52 8.42
CA ARG A 753 -8.73 27.60 7.28
C ARG A 753 -9.21 26.16 7.58
N ALA A 754 -9.33 25.77 8.86
CA ALA A 754 -9.75 24.44 9.28
C ALA A 754 -11.28 24.31 9.44
N VAL A 755 -11.99 25.42 9.70
CA VAL A 755 -13.46 25.44 9.75
C VAL A 755 -14.02 25.61 8.33
N PRO A 756 -14.86 24.69 7.81
CA PRO A 756 -15.44 24.83 6.48
C PRO A 756 -16.22 26.15 6.26
N LEU A 757 -16.43 26.49 4.99
CA LEU A 757 -17.34 27.57 4.62
C LEU A 757 -18.79 27.10 4.81
N ALA A 758 -19.61 27.86 5.55
CA ALA A 758 -21.00 27.50 5.85
C ALA A 758 -21.83 27.14 4.60
N TYR A 759 -21.61 27.85 3.48
CA TYR A 759 -22.25 27.52 2.21
C TYR A 759 -21.73 26.22 1.56
N ALA A 760 -20.47 25.84 1.76
CA ALA A 760 -19.94 24.58 1.22
C ALA A 760 -20.61 23.36 1.87
N ASP A 761 -20.79 23.39 3.20
CA ASP A 761 -21.50 22.33 3.92
C ASP A 761 -23.02 22.36 3.64
N HIS A 762 -23.62 23.55 3.55
CA HIS A 762 -25.02 23.71 3.12
C HIS A 762 -25.25 23.10 1.74
N TRP A 763 -24.48 23.50 0.73
CA TRP A 763 -24.64 23.04 -0.65
C TRP A 763 -24.34 21.53 -0.80
N LYS A 764 -23.42 21.00 0.02
CA LYS A 764 -23.18 19.55 0.13
C LYS A 764 -24.42 18.81 0.66
N LEU A 765 -25.02 19.28 1.76
CA LEU A 765 -26.23 18.67 2.33
C LEU A 765 -27.44 18.82 1.40
N PHE A 766 -27.63 20.01 0.81
CA PHE A 766 -28.65 20.29 -0.20
C PHE A 766 -28.56 19.31 -1.38
N ARG A 767 -27.35 19.10 -1.96
CA ARG A 767 -27.13 18.09 -3.00
C ARG A 767 -27.52 16.69 -2.55
N THR A 768 -27.17 16.27 -1.33
CA THR A 768 -27.58 14.95 -0.79
C THR A 768 -29.11 14.83 -0.71
N LEU A 769 -29.82 15.84 -0.19
CA LEU A 769 -31.28 15.83 -0.11
C LEU A 769 -31.95 15.77 -1.49
N LEU A 770 -31.39 16.44 -2.51
CA LEU A 770 -31.89 16.35 -3.89
C LEU A 770 -31.70 14.96 -4.51
N VAL A 771 -30.56 14.29 -4.24
CA VAL A 771 -30.28 12.90 -4.66
C VAL A 771 -31.24 11.91 -3.99
N GLU A 772 -31.51 12.10 -2.69
CA GLU A 772 -32.50 11.33 -1.93
C GLU A 772 -33.96 11.72 -2.27
N ARG A 773 -34.16 12.66 -3.23
CA ARG A 773 -35.46 13.19 -3.69
C ARG A 773 -36.31 13.81 -2.56
N LYS A 774 -35.66 14.25 -1.47
CA LYS A 774 -36.23 14.90 -0.27
C LYS A 774 -36.41 16.40 -0.43
N TYR A 775 -37.23 16.80 -1.39
CA TYR A 775 -37.37 18.20 -1.79
C TYR A 775 -37.90 19.14 -0.70
N ASP A 776 -38.73 18.63 0.21
CA ASP A 776 -39.32 19.43 1.28
C ASP A 776 -38.35 19.66 2.46
N GLU A 777 -37.46 18.68 2.73
CA GLU A 777 -36.31 18.87 3.64
C GLU A 777 -35.29 19.86 3.04
N ALA A 778 -35.04 19.79 1.73
CA ALA A 778 -34.16 20.71 1.02
C ALA A 778 -34.68 22.16 1.06
N GLU A 779 -35.99 22.36 0.93
CA GLU A 779 -36.61 23.68 1.07
C GLU A 779 -36.49 24.23 2.51
N ALA A 780 -36.73 23.37 3.51
CA ALA A 780 -36.56 23.72 4.92
C ALA A 780 -35.10 24.11 5.24
N LEU A 781 -34.13 23.43 4.63
CA LEU A 781 -32.71 23.73 4.77
C LEU A 781 -32.35 25.12 4.20
N ILE A 782 -32.83 25.48 3.01
CA ILE A 782 -32.64 26.82 2.42
C ILE A 782 -33.31 27.90 3.30
N ARG A 783 -34.54 27.62 3.78
CA ARG A 783 -35.30 28.55 4.63
C ARG A 783 -34.59 28.79 5.98
N ALA A 784 -33.97 27.76 6.56
CA ALA A 784 -33.17 27.87 7.78
C ALA A 784 -31.86 28.64 7.54
N ALA A 785 -31.21 28.43 6.39
CA ALA A 785 -29.98 29.14 6.04
C ALA A 785 -30.20 30.65 5.86
N ARG A 786 -31.27 31.06 5.15
CA ARG A 786 -31.69 32.48 5.01
C ARG A 786 -32.04 33.17 6.36
N GLY A 787 -32.23 32.40 7.44
CA GLY A 787 -32.47 32.92 8.79
C GLY A 787 -31.24 33.01 9.69
N ASN A 788 -30.04 32.69 9.18
CA ASN A 788 -28.81 32.59 9.96
C ASN A 788 -27.74 33.57 9.42
N PRO A 789 -27.23 34.53 10.25
CA PRO A 789 -26.23 35.52 9.82
C PRO A 789 -24.93 34.95 9.22
N GLN A 790 -24.59 33.68 9.49
CA GLN A 790 -23.47 33.00 8.82
C GLN A 790 -23.66 32.87 7.28
N PHE A 791 -24.88 33.14 6.78
CA PHE A 791 -25.25 33.13 5.38
C PHE A 791 -25.45 34.51 4.75
N ASP A 792 -25.21 35.61 5.47
CA ASP A 792 -25.48 36.98 4.99
C ASP A 792 -24.83 37.28 3.63
N ARG A 793 -23.60 36.81 3.42
CA ARG A 793 -22.83 36.98 2.17
C ARG A 793 -23.08 35.90 1.11
N TRP A 794 -23.94 34.92 1.40
CA TRP A 794 -24.22 33.76 0.54
C TRP A 794 -25.65 33.77 -0.02
N HIS A 795 -26.45 34.82 0.25
CA HIS A 795 -27.85 34.93 -0.17
C HIS A 795 -28.07 34.65 -1.68
N GLU A 796 -27.26 35.22 -2.57
CA GLU A 796 -27.34 34.95 -4.03
C GLU A 796 -27.26 33.44 -4.34
N LEU A 797 -26.40 32.70 -3.64
CA LEU A 797 -26.22 31.27 -3.88
C LEU A 797 -27.36 30.44 -3.27
N LEU A 798 -27.92 30.87 -2.14
CA LEU A 798 -29.15 30.30 -1.56
C LEU A 798 -30.38 30.56 -2.46
N ASP A 799 -30.40 31.70 -3.16
CA ASP A 799 -31.45 32.02 -4.13
C ASP A 799 -31.31 31.13 -5.38
N TRP A 800 -30.09 30.86 -5.85
CA TRP A 800 -29.87 29.87 -6.91
C TRP A 800 -30.17 28.42 -6.47
N ASP A 801 -29.99 28.08 -5.19
CA ASP A 801 -30.40 26.77 -4.65
C ASP A 801 -31.93 26.66 -4.60
N ALA A 802 -32.64 27.75 -4.28
CA ALA A 802 -34.10 27.81 -4.38
C ALA A 802 -34.60 27.70 -5.84
N ASP A 803 -33.96 28.40 -6.79
CA ASP A 803 -34.25 28.27 -8.23
C ASP A 803 -34.04 26.84 -8.74
N ASP A 804 -32.92 26.21 -8.38
CA ASP A 804 -32.56 24.86 -8.83
C ASP A 804 -33.55 23.83 -8.24
N LEU A 805 -33.97 24.00 -6.98
CA LEU A 805 -35.03 23.20 -6.34
C LEU A 805 -36.39 23.42 -7.01
N GLN A 806 -36.76 24.65 -7.34
CA GLN A 806 -38.00 24.98 -8.04
C GLN A 806 -38.03 24.36 -9.44
N ALA A 807 -36.93 24.43 -10.20
CA ALA A 807 -36.81 23.77 -11.50
C ALA A 807 -36.98 22.24 -11.41
N ILE A 808 -36.56 21.62 -10.30
CA ILE A 808 -36.80 20.20 -10.01
C ILE A 808 -38.27 19.93 -9.66
N ARG A 809 -38.92 20.76 -8.82
CA ARG A 809 -40.36 20.63 -8.55
C ARG A 809 -41.19 20.76 -9.82
N GLU A 810 -40.82 21.69 -10.71
CA GLU A 810 -41.48 21.88 -12.01
C GLU A 810 -41.24 20.72 -12.99
N PHE A 811 -40.03 20.14 -13.00
CA PHE A 811 -39.73 18.92 -13.77
C PHE A 811 -40.70 17.76 -13.43
N TRP A 812 -40.98 17.54 -12.14
CA TRP A 812 -41.97 16.54 -11.72
C TRP A 812 -43.39 16.92 -12.15
N ALA A 813 -43.79 18.19 -11.98
CA ALA A 813 -45.11 18.67 -12.41
C ALA A 813 -45.33 18.59 -13.94
N ASP A 814 -44.25 18.67 -14.73
CA ASP A 814 -44.28 18.45 -16.18
C ASP A 814 -44.42 16.96 -16.55
N ILE A 815 -43.79 16.05 -15.79
CA ILE A 815 -44.04 14.59 -15.90
C ILE A 815 -45.49 14.28 -15.54
N ASP A 816 -46.00 14.81 -14.43
CA ASP A 816 -47.38 14.57 -13.97
C ASP A 816 -48.40 15.02 -15.04
N ARG A 817 -48.18 16.22 -15.62
CA ARG A 817 -49.01 16.75 -16.71
C ARG A 817 -48.89 15.89 -17.98
N GLY A 818 -47.70 15.43 -18.32
CA GLY A 818 -47.45 14.52 -19.44
C GLY A 818 -48.14 13.17 -19.28
N LEU A 819 -48.06 12.55 -18.09
CA LEU A 819 -48.75 11.29 -17.79
C LEU A 819 -50.27 11.43 -17.78
N SER A 820 -50.81 12.62 -17.47
CA SER A 820 -52.27 12.85 -17.50
C SER A 820 -52.88 12.89 -18.91
N THR A 821 -52.05 12.90 -19.97
CA THR A 821 -52.51 12.90 -21.38
C THR A 821 -52.28 11.59 -22.13
N PHE A 822 -51.79 10.52 -21.47
CA PHE A 822 -51.60 9.21 -22.09
C PHE A 822 -52.95 8.47 -22.24
N GLU A 823 -53.18 7.86 -23.40
CA GLU A 823 -54.34 7.00 -23.63
C GLU A 823 -54.12 5.55 -23.13
N PRO A 824 -55.12 4.88 -22.54
CA PRO A 824 -55.02 3.47 -22.15
C PRO A 824 -54.69 2.56 -23.34
N GLY A 825 -53.65 1.73 -23.18
CA GLY A 825 -53.10 0.87 -24.22
C GLY A 825 -51.76 1.36 -24.81
N GLU A 826 -51.38 2.62 -24.58
CA GLU A 826 -50.09 3.15 -25.07
C GLU A 826 -48.87 2.41 -24.48
N PRO A 827 -47.76 2.25 -25.24
CA PRO A 827 -46.56 1.61 -24.73
C PRO A 827 -45.78 2.56 -23.78
N VAL A 828 -45.81 2.26 -22.48
CA VAL A 828 -45.00 2.93 -21.45
C VAL A 828 -43.93 1.99 -20.90
N ARG A 829 -42.90 2.54 -20.25
CA ARG A 829 -41.79 1.79 -19.66
C ARG A 829 -41.78 1.92 -18.14
N ILE A 830 -41.60 0.79 -17.45
CA ILE A 830 -41.46 0.70 -15.99
C ILE A 830 -40.26 -0.22 -15.70
N GLY A 831 -39.13 0.38 -15.32
CA GLY A 831 -37.84 -0.30 -15.16
C GLY A 831 -37.35 -0.92 -16.46
N MET A 832 -37.05 -2.22 -16.45
CA MET A 832 -36.64 -2.95 -17.65
C MET A 832 -37.81 -3.42 -18.53
N THR A 833 -39.07 -3.17 -18.14
CA THR A 833 -40.26 -3.72 -18.81
C THR A 833 -41.03 -2.65 -19.58
N ARG A 834 -41.39 -2.95 -20.84
CA ARG A 834 -42.44 -2.21 -21.56
C ARG A 834 -43.81 -2.83 -21.26
N VAL A 835 -44.79 -2.00 -20.97
CA VAL A 835 -46.17 -2.38 -20.61
C VAL A 835 -47.17 -1.50 -21.36
N GLU A 836 -48.40 -1.98 -21.50
CA GLU A 836 -49.54 -1.18 -21.95
C GLU A 836 -49.94 -0.23 -20.80
N PHE A 837 -49.97 1.08 -21.00
CA PHE A 837 -50.44 2.04 -19.99
C PHE A 837 -51.92 1.76 -19.65
N VAL A 838 -52.26 1.77 -18.36
CA VAL A 838 -53.64 1.56 -17.89
C VAL A 838 -54.19 2.86 -17.31
N LYS A 839 -53.45 3.49 -16.39
CA LYS A 839 -53.78 4.81 -15.81
C LYS A 839 -52.60 5.40 -15.04
N TYR A 840 -52.68 6.70 -14.79
CA TYR A 840 -51.90 7.41 -13.78
C TYR A 840 -52.84 7.97 -12.71
N ALA A 841 -52.55 7.72 -11.43
CA ALA A 841 -53.30 8.25 -10.29
C ALA A 841 -52.44 8.24 -9.03
N ASP A 842 -52.59 9.23 -8.14
CA ASP A 842 -51.97 9.28 -6.80
C ASP A 842 -50.44 9.05 -6.78
N GLY A 843 -49.73 9.50 -7.81
CA GLY A 843 -48.28 9.29 -7.98
C GLY A 843 -47.88 7.90 -8.51
N MET A 844 -48.84 7.01 -8.74
CA MET A 844 -48.66 5.62 -9.17
C MET A 844 -48.90 5.46 -10.68
N LEU A 845 -47.85 5.05 -11.40
CA LEU A 845 -47.93 4.65 -12.80
C LEU A 845 -48.34 3.17 -12.88
N ILE A 846 -49.46 2.90 -13.53
CA ILE A 846 -50.05 1.55 -13.63
C ILE A 846 -50.08 1.14 -15.10
N GLY A 847 -49.49 -0.02 -15.38
CA GLY A 847 -49.43 -0.60 -16.72
C GLY A 847 -49.54 -2.12 -16.72
N LYS A 848 -50.10 -2.67 -17.79
CA LYS A 848 -50.40 -4.09 -18.00
C LYS A 848 -49.24 -4.77 -18.75
N GLY A 849 -48.60 -5.72 -18.09
CA GLY A 849 -47.61 -6.62 -18.69
C GLY A 849 -48.26 -7.89 -19.24
N ARG A 850 -47.46 -8.74 -19.90
CA ARG A 850 -47.92 -9.99 -20.54
C ARG A 850 -48.63 -11.00 -19.62
N THR A 851 -48.35 -10.97 -18.32
CA THR A 851 -48.85 -11.96 -17.35
C THR A 851 -49.48 -11.36 -16.10
N ARG A 852 -49.30 -10.07 -15.84
CA ARG A 852 -49.84 -9.34 -14.68
C ARG A 852 -49.80 -7.83 -14.91
N GLU A 853 -50.61 -7.11 -14.16
CA GLU A 853 -50.47 -5.66 -13.97
C GLU A 853 -49.18 -5.34 -13.18
N ILE A 854 -48.60 -4.18 -13.45
CA ILE A 854 -47.43 -3.61 -12.79
C ILE A 854 -47.79 -2.19 -12.38
N SER A 855 -47.70 -1.92 -11.07
CA SER A 855 -47.90 -0.59 -10.48
C SER A 855 -46.62 -0.17 -9.77
N LYS A 856 -46.18 1.08 -9.97
CA LYS A 856 -44.98 1.62 -9.35
C LYS A 856 -45.09 3.15 -9.15
N PRO A 857 -44.58 3.74 -8.05
CA PRO A 857 -44.49 5.19 -7.92
C PRO A 857 -43.62 5.79 -9.03
N VAL A 858 -44.05 6.90 -9.62
CA VAL A 858 -43.25 7.61 -10.64
C VAL A 858 -41.93 8.12 -10.04
N ARG A 859 -41.95 8.53 -8.76
CA ARG A 859 -40.75 8.93 -8.01
C ARG A 859 -39.73 7.80 -7.76
N ASP A 860 -40.09 6.54 -7.98
CA ASP A 860 -39.20 5.38 -7.83
C ASP A 860 -38.56 4.94 -9.16
N LEU A 861 -38.90 5.60 -10.28
CA LEU A 861 -38.35 5.28 -11.60
C LEU A 861 -36.86 5.69 -11.70
N ASP A 862 -36.15 4.97 -12.56
CA ASP A 862 -34.74 5.28 -12.87
C ASP A 862 -34.63 6.49 -13.79
N LEU A 863 -33.44 7.09 -13.87
CA LEU A 863 -33.25 8.29 -14.68
C LEU A 863 -33.57 8.06 -16.17
N PRO A 864 -33.16 6.97 -16.84
CA PRO A 864 -33.60 6.65 -18.20
C PRO A 864 -35.12 6.66 -18.40
N ASP A 865 -35.89 6.05 -17.50
CA ASP A 865 -37.36 6.04 -17.56
C ASP A 865 -37.94 7.45 -17.34
N LEU A 866 -37.44 8.18 -16.34
CA LEU A 866 -37.88 9.55 -16.05
C LEU A 866 -37.61 10.53 -17.21
N MET A 867 -36.49 10.39 -17.90
CA MET A 867 -36.22 11.15 -19.13
C MET A 867 -37.22 10.80 -20.22
N ALA A 868 -37.50 9.50 -20.46
CA ALA A 868 -38.46 9.08 -21.48
C ALA A 868 -39.91 9.54 -21.19
N LEU A 869 -40.28 9.70 -19.91
CA LEU A 869 -41.55 10.31 -19.51
C LEU A 869 -41.53 11.85 -19.66
N PHE A 870 -40.46 12.51 -19.23
CA PHE A 870 -40.33 13.96 -19.36
C PHE A 870 -40.27 14.42 -20.81
N ASP A 871 -39.58 13.70 -21.69
CA ASP A 871 -39.53 14.01 -23.13
C ASP A 871 -40.93 13.90 -23.79
N ARG A 872 -41.89 13.19 -23.16
CA ARG A 872 -43.31 13.15 -23.55
C ARG A 872 -44.20 14.24 -22.93
N SER A 873 -43.69 15.11 -22.06
CA SER A 873 -44.44 16.21 -21.41
C SER A 873 -44.93 17.31 -22.37
N GLY A 874 -44.45 17.33 -23.62
CA GLY A 874 -44.69 18.40 -24.59
C GLY A 874 -43.90 19.69 -24.32
N VAL A 875 -43.23 19.82 -23.17
CA VAL A 875 -42.42 21.01 -22.83
C VAL A 875 -40.92 20.78 -22.86
N ALA A 876 -40.45 19.53 -23.00
CA ALA A 876 -39.02 19.18 -22.96
C ALA A 876 -38.15 19.95 -23.97
N ASP A 877 -38.66 20.16 -25.20
CA ASP A 877 -37.99 20.92 -26.27
C ASP A 877 -38.21 22.44 -26.20
N SER A 878 -38.84 22.94 -25.12
CA SER A 878 -38.80 24.37 -24.79
C SER A 878 -37.48 24.74 -24.08
N PRO A 879 -37.04 26.02 -24.12
CA PRO A 879 -35.87 26.45 -23.36
C PRO A 879 -35.99 26.21 -21.84
N ALA A 880 -37.21 26.30 -21.29
CA ALA A 880 -37.49 26.00 -19.89
C ALA A 880 -37.40 24.49 -19.61
N GLY A 881 -37.91 23.64 -20.51
CA GLY A 881 -37.81 22.19 -20.40
C GLY A 881 -36.37 21.70 -20.44
N ARG A 882 -35.55 22.21 -21.38
CA ARG A 882 -34.11 21.92 -21.43
C ARG A 882 -33.38 22.35 -20.15
N TRP A 883 -33.74 23.49 -19.56
CA TRP A 883 -33.20 23.92 -18.27
C TRP A 883 -33.58 22.96 -17.14
N ARG A 884 -34.88 22.69 -16.94
CA ARG A 884 -35.40 21.76 -15.92
C ARG A 884 -34.75 20.38 -16.03
N ARG A 885 -34.63 19.84 -17.26
CA ARG A 885 -33.96 18.56 -17.54
C ARG A 885 -32.48 18.59 -17.16
N ALA A 886 -31.73 19.62 -17.56
CA ALA A 886 -30.31 19.74 -17.22
C ALA A 886 -30.08 19.82 -15.70
N VAL A 887 -30.87 20.63 -14.99
CA VAL A 887 -30.82 20.77 -13.53
C VAL A 887 -31.14 19.44 -12.84
N PHE A 888 -32.26 18.80 -13.21
CA PHE A 888 -32.66 17.51 -12.63
C PHE A 888 -31.57 16.45 -12.82
N ARG A 889 -31.05 16.28 -14.04
CA ARG A 889 -30.01 15.28 -14.35
C ARG A 889 -28.69 15.52 -13.62
N PHE A 890 -28.33 16.78 -13.35
CA PHE A 890 -27.14 17.14 -12.59
C PHE A 890 -27.27 16.74 -11.11
N TYR A 891 -28.40 17.06 -10.47
CA TYR A 891 -28.61 16.78 -9.05
C TYR A 891 -29.00 15.31 -8.78
N ASP A 892 -29.90 14.70 -9.55
CA ASP A 892 -30.36 13.30 -9.36
C ASP A 892 -29.22 12.28 -9.45
N ARG A 893 -28.17 12.57 -10.24
CA ARG A 893 -26.95 11.75 -10.33
C ARG A 893 -25.81 12.18 -9.39
N ASN A 894 -25.99 13.27 -8.62
CA ASN A 894 -24.91 13.97 -7.92
C ASN A 894 -23.69 14.31 -8.83
N ALA A 895 -23.93 14.66 -10.11
CA ALA A 895 -22.88 14.77 -11.12
C ALA A 895 -21.82 15.85 -10.79
N GLU A 896 -20.55 15.61 -11.17
CA GLU A 896 -19.50 16.63 -11.03
C GLU A 896 -19.67 17.78 -12.03
N ALA A 897 -20.21 17.52 -13.23
CA ALA A 897 -20.37 18.46 -14.34
C ALA A 897 -21.67 18.18 -15.14
N PRO A 898 -22.24 19.19 -15.85
CA PRO A 898 -23.40 19.00 -16.73
C PRO A 898 -23.11 18.13 -17.97
N ASP A 899 -24.18 17.60 -18.60
CA ASP A 899 -24.09 16.79 -19.82
C ASP A 899 -24.24 17.65 -21.09
N PHE A 900 -23.11 18.09 -21.62
CA PHE A 900 -23.01 18.89 -22.84
C PHE A 900 -23.43 18.18 -24.13
N GLN A 901 -23.71 16.87 -24.13
CA GLN A 901 -24.13 16.13 -25.32
C GLN A 901 -25.65 16.06 -25.51
N ARG A 902 -26.43 16.25 -24.43
CA ARG A 902 -27.90 16.12 -24.45
C ARG A 902 -28.65 17.40 -24.17
N ASP A 903 -28.00 18.35 -23.49
CA ASP A 903 -28.64 19.56 -22.98
C ASP A 903 -27.89 20.81 -23.48
N GLU A 904 -27.56 20.87 -24.78
CA GLU A 904 -26.55 21.78 -25.36
C GLU A 904 -26.72 23.27 -25.02
N ASP A 905 -27.94 23.81 -24.97
CA ASP A 905 -28.23 25.21 -24.61
C ASP A 905 -28.16 25.50 -23.09
N ALA A 906 -28.38 24.45 -22.29
CA ALA A 906 -28.59 24.55 -20.84
C ALA A 906 -27.35 24.13 -20.05
N ALA A 907 -26.57 23.17 -20.56
CA ALA A 907 -25.33 22.70 -19.96
C ALA A 907 -24.27 23.81 -19.77
N PRO A 908 -24.02 24.74 -20.72
CA PRO A 908 -23.13 25.89 -20.49
C PRO A 908 -23.63 26.82 -19.38
N LYS A 909 -24.93 27.13 -19.37
CA LYS A 909 -25.55 27.99 -18.34
C LYS A 909 -25.48 27.35 -16.94
N LEU A 910 -25.72 26.05 -16.85
CA LEU A 910 -25.62 25.30 -15.61
C LEU A 910 -24.17 25.15 -15.16
N ALA A 911 -23.23 24.93 -16.10
CA ALA A 911 -21.81 24.88 -15.80
C ALA A 911 -21.31 26.23 -15.27
N GLU A 912 -21.76 27.36 -15.85
CA GLU A 912 -21.46 28.71 -15.36
C GLU A 912 -22.07 28.96 -13.97
N ARG A 913 -23.33 28.57 -13.71
CA ARG A 913 -23.94 28.69 -12.37
C ARG A 913 -23.16 27.87 -11.32
N VAL A 914 -22.73 26.66 -11.66
CA VAL A 914 -21.91 25.80 -10.79
C VAL A 914 -20.47 26.35 -10.65
N ALA A 915 -19.89 26.90 -11.71
CA ALA A 915 -18.57 27.52 -11.69
C ALA A 915 -18.55 28.75 -10.79
N ARG A 916 -19.59 29.61 -10.83
CA ARG A 916 -19.69 30.79 -9.97
C ARG A 916 -19.89 30.43 -8.49
N ARG A 917 -20.69 29.42 -8.15
CA ARG A 917 -20.74 28.85 -6.78
C ARG A 917 -19.34 28.45 -6.28
N LEU A 918 -18.60 27.69 -7.09
CA LEU A 918 -17.24 27.26 -6.75
C LEU A 918 -16.23 28.41 -6.72
N LEU A 919 -16.41 29.45 -7.54
CA LEU A 919 -15.54 30.62 -7.61
C LEU A 919 -15.70 31.52 -6.39
N GLN A 920 -16.93 31.78 -5.94
CA GLN A 920 -17.18 32.50 -4.69
C GLN A 920 -16.62 31.73 -3.48
N LEU A 921 -16.73 30.39 -3.48
CA LEU A 921 -16.05 29.54 -2.49
C LEU A 921 -14.51 29.66 -2.58
N ALA A 922 -13.92 29.69 -3.78
CA ALA A 922 -12.47 29.83 -3.96
C ALA A 922 -11.95 31.22 -3.52
N GLN A 923 -12.67 32.28 -3.85
CA GLN A 923 -12.41 33.65 -3.38
C GLN A 923 -12.52 33.73 -1.84
N ALA A 924 -13.54 33.09 -1.27
CA ALA A 924 -13.74 33.01 0.17
C ALA A 924 -12.59 32.30 0.91
N GLU A 925 -12.12 31.16 0.40
CA GLU A 925 -10.94 30.48 0.94
C GLU A 925 -9.67 31.34 0.77
N ALA A 926 -9.53 32.03 -0.36
CA ALA A 926 -8.40 32.93 -0.61
C ALA A 926 -8.35 34.14 0.35
N VAL A 927 -9.51 34.67 0.77
CA VAL A 927 -9.64 35.70 1.82
C VAL A 927 -9.26 35.14 3.20
N ARG A 928 -9.56 33.87 3.48
CA ARG A 928 -9.09 33.15 4.69
C ARG A 928 -7.63 32.70 4.62
N ASN A 929 -6.91 33.04 3.54
CA ASN A 929 -5.56 32.54 3.22
C ASN A 929 -5.46 31.00 3.12
N ASN A 930 -6.59 30.31 2.90
CA ASN A 930 -6.66 28.87 2.66
C ASN A 930 -6.39 28.55 1.18
N ILE A 931 -5.21 28.95 0.69
CA ILE A 931 -4.87 28.91 -0.73
C ILE A 931 -4.92 27.48 -1.28
N ALA A 932 -4.59 26.46 -0.48
CA ALA A 932 -4.74 25.06 -0.84
C ALA A 932 -6.19 24.72 -1.24
N ALA A 933 -7.18 25.06 -0.40
CA ALA A 933 -8.60 24.81 -0.70
C ALA A 933 -9.08 25.62 -1.92
N ALA A 934 -8.70 26.90 -2.00
CA ALA A 934 -9.02 27.76 -3.15
C ALA A 934 -8.53 27.15 -4.48
N VAL A 935 -7.30 26.62 -4.51
CA VAL A 935 -6.72 25.95 -5.68
C VAL A 935 -7.47 24.66 -6.04
N GLN A 936 -7.91 23.85 -5.07
CA GLN A 936 -8.71 22.64 -5.36
C GLN A 936 -10.09 22.99 -5.93
N LEU A 937 -10.71 24.08 -5.47
CA LEU A 937 -11.97 24.59 -6.02
C LEU A 937 -11.78 25.09 -7.47
N ILE A 938 -10.70 25.82 -7.76
CA ILE A 938 -10.34 26.24 -9.13
C ILE A 938 -10.08 25.04 -10.05
N ARG A 939 -9.33 24.02 -9.57
CA ARG A 939 -9.14 22.73 -10.28
C ARG A 939 -10.43 21.93 -10.48
N ARG A 940 -11.53 22.29 -9.80
CA ARG A 940 -12.87 21.74 -10.05
C ARG A 940 -13.63 22.55 -11.11
N ILE A 941 -13.52 23.89 -11.07
CA ILE A 941 -14.07 24.79 -12.10
C ILE A 941 -13.52 24.43 -13.49
N GLU A 942 -12.21 24.23 -13.62
CA GLU A 942 -11.57 23.84 -14.90
C GLU A 942 -12.04 22.49 -15.47
N ARG A 943 -12.76 21.68 -14.68
CA ARG A 943 -13.31 20.37 -15.09
C ARG A 943 -14.81 20.39 -15.39
N LEU A 944 -15.48 21.55 -15.27
CA LEU A 944 -16.92 21.67 -15.47
C LEU A 944 -17.36 21.64 -16.94
N ALA A 945 -16.46 21.84 -17.90
CA ALA A 945 -16.76 21.79 -19.33
C ALA A 945 -15.62 21.17 -20.15
N PRO A 946 -15.89 20.60 -21.34
CA PRO A 946 -14.86 20.20 -22.30
C PRO A 946 -13.92 21.35 -22.67
N GLN A 947 -12.66 21.04 -23.03
CA GLN A 947 -11.64 22.06 -23.27
C GLN A 947 -12.03 23.05 -24.39
N GLU A 948 -12.80 22.56 -25.37
CA GLU A 948 -13.34 23.30 -26.50
C GLU A 948 -14.51 24.24 -26.14
N ARG A 949 -15.13 24.06 -24.95
CA ARG A 949 -16.27 24.85 -24.44
C ARG A 949 -15.94 25.64 -23.16
N LEU A 950 -14.67 25.70 -22.74
CA LEU A 950 -14.26 26.53 -21.59
C LEU A 950 -14.48 28.05 -21.82
N THR A 951 -14.62 28.48 -23.08
CA THR A 951 -15.03 29.85 -23.44
C THR A 951 -16.49 30.16 -23.10
N ASP A 952 -17.33 29.13 -23.03
CA ASP A 952 -18.77 29.23 -22.83
C ASP A 952 -19.12 29.32 -21.33
N VAL A 953 -18.09 29.29 -20.47
CA VAL A 953 -18.15 29.32 -19.00
C VAL A 953 -17.20 30.42 -18.49
N PRO A 954 -17.56 31.72 -18.59
CA PRO A 954 -16.70 32.85 -18.23
C PRO A 954 -16.01 32.76 -16.86
N ALA A 955 -16.65 32.14 -15.87
CA ALA A 955 -16.06 31.95 -14.54
C ALA A 955 -14.78 31.08 -14.55
N VAL A 956 -14.50 30.31 -15.61
CA VAL A 956 -13.20 29.63 -15.81
C VAL A 956 -12.06 30.64 -16.02
N ALA A 957 -12.31 31.74 -16.73
CA ALA A 957 -11.31 32.78 -16.95
C ALA A 957 -11.04 33.57 -15.66
N GLU A 958 -12.08 33.92 -14.92
CA GLU A 958 -11.96 34.56 -13.59
C GLU A 958 -11.21 33.66 -12.59
N ALA A 959 -11.52 32.35 -12.57
CA ALA A 959 -10.83 31.37 -11.73
C ALA A 959 -9.34 31.23 -12.08
N ARG A 960 -8.96 31.37 -13.35
CA ARG A 960 -7.56 31.37 -13.80
C ARG A 960 -6.82 32.64 -13.40
N GLN A 961 -7.44 33.81 -13.54
CA GLN A 961 -6.87 35.07 -13.06
C GLN A 961 -6.63 35.03 -11.54
N LEU A 962 -7.60 34.51 -10.77
CA LEU A 962 -7.44 34.30 -9.32
C LEU A 962 -6.24 33.38 -9.01
N LEU A 963 -6.11 32.26 -9.72
CA LEU A 963 -4.98 31.33 -9.58
C LEU A 963 -3.62 31.98 -9.92
N GLU A 964 -3.57 32.86 -10.94
CA GLU A 964 -2.36 33.59 -11.29
C GLU A 964 -1.87 34.49 -10.16
N THR A 965 -2.79 35.16 -9.43
CA THR A 965 -2.42 35.96 -8.25
C THR A 965 -1.77 35.14 -7.13
N PHE A 966 -1.99 33.82 -7.06
CA PHE A 966 -1.41 32.97 -6.03
C PHE A 966 0.07 32.64 -6.31
N TYR A 967 0.47 32.48 -7.58
CA TYR A 967 1.87 32.24 -7.95
C TYR A 967 2.78 33.44 -7.64
N GLU A 968 2.21 34.64 -7.55
CA GLU A 968 2.96 35.86 -7.23
C GLU A 968 3.12 36.10 -5.72
N ARG A 969 2.35 35.40 -4.86
CA ARG A 969 2.46 35.49 -3.39
C ARG A 969 3.71 34.79 -2.83
N VAL A 970 4.33 33.90 -3.59
CA VAL A 970 5.51 33.14 -3.13
C VAL A 970 6.80 33.82 -3.60
N ASN A 971 7.39 34.59 -2.71
CA ASN A 971 8.75 35.10 -2.85
C ASN A 971 9.78 33.97 -2.70
N TRP A 972 10.90 34.10 -3.42
CA TRP A 972 11.99 33.13 -3.43
C TRP A 972 13.34 33.84 -3.22
N ARG A 973 13.98 33.57 -2.09
CA ARG A 973 15.33 34.04 -1.75
C ARG A 973 16.37 33.23 -2.52
N ARG A 974 17.15 33.87 -3.38
CA ARG A 974 18.31 33.26 -4.05
C ARG A 974 19.40 32.94 -3.02
N THR A 975 20.01 31.77 -3.17
CA THR A 975 21.19 31.30 -2.44
C THR A 975 22.24 30.76 -3.41
N GLY A 976 23.49 30.67 -2.99
CA GLY A 976 24.63 30.31 -3.84
C GLY A 976 24.91 31.27 -5.01
N ASN A 977 25.89 30.90 -5.83
CA ASN A 977 26.35 31.75 -6.93
C ASN A 977 25.48 31.67 -8.21
N ARG A 978 24.69 30.61 -8.40
CA ARG A 978 23.84 30.34 -9.60
C ARG A 978 23.00 31.55 -9.99
N ASN A 979 23.06 31.95 -11.27
CA ASN A 979 22.15 32.96 -11.77
C ASN A 979 20.77 32.35 -12.07
N TRP A 980 19.72 33.03 -11.61
CA TRP A 980 18.33 32.62 -11.79
C TRP A 980 17.59 33.71 -12.57
N ILE A 981 17.13 33.38 -13.78
CA ILE A 981 16.41 34.30 -14.65
C ILE A 981 14.91 34.10 -14.41
N ARG A 982 14.21 35.13 -13.91
CA ARG A 982 12.75 35.13 -13.76
C ARG A 982 12.09 35.79 -14.98
N GLN A 983 11.05 35.16 -15.53
CA GLN A 983 10.18 35.69 -16.56
C GLN A 983 8.72 35.34 -16.20
N GLY A 984 7.97 36.32 -15.69
CA GLY A 984 6.64 36.09 -15.11
C GLY A 984 6.70 35.09 -13.95
N THR A 985 5.92 34.01 -14.05
CA THR A 985 5.92 32.88 -13.10
C THR A 985 7.05 31.87 -13.33
N THR A 986 7.87 32.02 -14.38
CA THR A 986 8.92 31.06 -14.76
C THR A 986 10.27 31.46 -14.18
N PHE A 987 10.97 30.49 -13.60
CA PHE A 987 12.33 30.59 -13.04
C PHE A 987 13.26 29.62 -13.79
N ARG A 988 14.34 30.16 -14.37
CA ARG A 988 15.35 29.40 -15.10
C ARG A 988 16.70 29.46 -14.39
N ALA A 989 17.24 28.30 -14.02
CA ALA A 989 18.65 28.18 -13.70
C ALA A 989 19.47 28.25 -15.00
N ASP A 990 20.56 29.02 -15.02
CA ASP A 990 21.54 28.93 -16.11
C ASP A 990 22.39 27.64 -16.02
N TYR A 991 23.38 27.50 -16.90
CA TYR A 991 24.23 26.30 -17.00
C TYR A 991 25.71 26.58 -16.66
N ALA A 992 25.98 27.64 -15.89
CA ALA A 992 27.31 27.89 -15.35
C ALA A 992 27.72 26.84 -14.28
N PRO A 993 29.00 26.70 -13.93
CA PRO A 993 29.41 26.00 -12.71
C PRO A 993 28.83 26.71 -11.47
N ALA A 994 28.19 25.95 -10.56
CA ALA A 994 27.55 26.51 -9.37
C ALA A 994 27.93 25.79 -8.07
N SER A 995 27.80 26.50 -6.96
CA SER A 995 27.98 26.00 -5.60
C SER A 995 26.83 25.08 -5.17
N ARG A 996 27.02 24.26 -4.12
CA ARG A 996 26.01 23.25 -3.69
C ARG A 996 24.78 23.85 -2.98
N ASP A 997 24.84 25.12 -2.63
CA ASP A 997 23.78 25.95 -2.04
C ASP A 997 23.04 26.81 -3.09
N ALA A 998 23.18 26.49 -4.38
CA ALA A 998 22.66 27.22 -5.54
C ALA A 998 21.12 27.15 -5.72
N LEU A 999 20.36 27.40 -4.67
CA LEU A 999 18.91 27.21 -4.62
C LEU A 999 18.12 28.52 -4.74
N LEU A 1000 16.85 28.39 -5.11
CA LEU A 1000 15.80 29.33 -4.72
C LEU A 1000 15.10 28.77 -3.47
N VAL A 1001 15.15 29.49 -2.35
CA VAL A 1001 14.60 29.07 -1.05
C VAL A 1001 13.36 29.90 -0.72
N SER A 1002 12.33 29.29 -0.13
CA SER A 1002 11.16 30.03 0.36
C SER A 1002 11.52 31.05 1.43
N GLU A 1003 10.72 32.12 1.57
CA GLU A 1003 10.89 33.06 2.68
C GLU A 1003 10.48 32.46 4.03
N ASN A 1004 9.45 31.60 4.04
CA ASN A 1004 8.91 30.94 5.22
C ASN A 1004 9.37 29.47 5.33
N GLU A 1005 9.35 28.95 6.56
CA GLU A 1005 9.49 27.53 6.86
C GLU A 1005 8.12 26.84 6.90
N TYR A 1006 8.04 25.61 6.38
CA TYR A 1006 6.83 24.82 6.29
C TYR A 1006 6.97 23.49 7.05
N GLU A 1007 5.87 23.07 7.65
CA GLU A 1007 5.78 21.87 8.49
C GLU A 1007 4.94 20.80 7.78
N SER A 1008 3.63 21.07 7.64
CA SER A 1008 2.74 20.38 6.69
C SER A 1008 2.41 21.34 5.54
N PHE A 1009 2.50 20.89 4.29
CA PHE A 1009 2.32 21.74 3.11
C PHE A 1009 1.89 20.97 1.84
N GLU A 1010 1.16 21.64 0.93
CA GLU A 1010 1.08 21.27 -0.48
C GLU A 1010 1.96 22.23 -1.29
N LEU A 1011 2.92 21.71 -2.03
CA LEU A 1011 3.63 22.38 -3.12
C LEU A 1011 3.07 21.86 -4.44
N SER A 1012 2.74 22.76 -5.37
CA SER A 1012 2.49 22.42 -6.77
C SER A 1012 3.31 23.32 -7.69
N LEU A 1013 3.85 22.74 -8.76
CA LEU A 1013 4.63 23.45 -9.78
C LEU A 1013 4.57 22.74 -11.14
N GLU A 1014 5.02 23.45 -12.18
CA GLU A 1014 5.44 22.82 -13.43
C GLU A 1014 6.96 22.93 -13.61
N TYR A 1015 7.60 21.89 -14.13
CA TYR A 1015 9.03 21.91 -14.48
C TYR A 1015 9.28 21.36 -15.89
N ARG A 1016 10.38 21.79 -16.51
CA ARG A 1016 10.91 21.14 -17.71
C ARG A 1016 12.43 21.05 -17.65
N ILE A 1017 12.95 19.90 -18.08
CA ILE A 1017 14.39 19.74 -18.30
C ILE A 1017 14.73 20.32 -19.67
N THR A 1018 15.74 21.19 -19.74
CA THR A 1018 16.15 21.89 -20.97
C THR A 1018 17.49 21.42 -21.52
N HIS A 1019 18.31 20.72 -20.73
CA HIS A 1019 19.61 20.17 -21.14
C HIS A 1019 19.67 18.64 -20.99
N ASP A 1020 20.52 17.94 -21.75
CA ASP A 1020 20.57 16.47 -21.71
C ASP A 1020 21.11 15.90 -20.38
N LEU A 1021 21.97 16.67 -19.71
CA LEU A 1021 22.44 16.41 -18.34
C LEU A 1021 21.65 17.18 -17.28
N GLY A 1022 20.53 17.81 -17.66
CA GLY A 1022 19.75 18.66 -16.76
C GLY A 1022 19.11 17.87 -15.62
N GLN A 1023 19.30 18.36 -14.40
CA GLN A 1023 18.77 17.79 -13.16
C GLN A 1023 18.39 18.90 -12.19
N GLY A 1024 17.50 18.57 -11.26
CA GLY A 1024 17.11 19.43 -10.15
C GLY A 1024 16.30 18.66 -9.13
N GLY A 1025 15.22 19.26 -8.66
CA GLY A 1025 14.39 18.72 -7.60
C GLY A 1025 13.85 19.79 -6.66
N VAL A 1026 13.09 19.33 -5.67
CA VAL A 1026 12.56 20.14 -4.58
C VAL A 1026 13.16 19.62 -3.29
N PHE A 1027 13.94 20.45 -2.60
CA PHE A 1027 14.26 20.24 -1.19
C PHE A 1027 13.10 20.72 -0.32
N PHE A 1028 12.85 20.05 0.80
CA PHE A 1028 11.84 20.44 1.79
C PHE A 1028 12.27 19.98 3.18
N HIS A 1029 11.68 20.61 4.21
CA HIS A 1029 12.19 20.55 5.59
C HIS A 1029 13.69 20.86 5.66
N TYR A 1030 14.14 21.85 4.87
CA TYR A 1030 15.53 22.28 4.85
C TYR A 1030 15.76 23.31 5.96
N ASP A 1031 16.77 23.10 6.82
CA ASP A 1031 17.15 24.03 7.90
C ASP A 1031 17.72 25.38 7.41
N GLY A 1032 17.93 25.53 6.10
CA GLY A 1032 18.45 26.73 5.46
C GLY A 1032 19.98 26.88 5.52
N LYS A 1033 20.74 25.89 6.01
CA LYS A 1033 22.17 25.99 6.27
C LYS A 1033 22.98 24.82 5.67
N GLY A 1034 24.25 25.08 5.38
CA GLY A 1034 25.20 24.02 4.99
C GLY A 1034 24.88 23.38 3.64
N GLN A 1035 24.81 22.04 3.60
CA GLN A 1035 24.48 21.29 2.38
C GLN A 1035 23.05 20.72 2.48
N PRO A 1036 22.13 21.07 1.56
CA PRO A 1036 20.71 20.69 1.62
C PRO A 1036 20.43 19.18 1.73
N TYR A 1037 21.33 18.34 1.21
CA TYR A 1037 21.24 16.87 1.30
C TYR A 1037 21.40 16.33 2.74
N ASN A 1038 22.02 17.10 3.63
CA ASN A 1038 22.26 16.73 5.02
C ASN A 1038 21.20 17.35 5.96
N GLY A 1039 20.65 18.52 5.61
CA GLY A 1039 19.75 19.31 6.45
C GLY A 1039 18.27 19.27 6.06
N GLY A 1040 17.85 18.31 5.22
CA GLY A 1040 16.46 18.19 4.76
C GLY A 1040 16.22 16.99 3.83
N TYR A 1041 15.02 16.91 3.26
CA TYR A 1041 14.62 15.89 2.28
C TYR A 1041 14.63 16.45 0.86
N LYS A 1042 14.64 15.58 -0.18
CA LYS A 1042 14.56 15.99 -1.59
C LYS A 1042 13.68 15.08 -2.44
N VAL A 1043 12.75 15.65 -3.22
CA VAL A 1043 12.15 14.98 -4.38
C VAL A 1043 13.00 15.27 -5.63
N HIS A 1044 13.46 14.24 -6.34
CA HIS A 1044 14.37 14.38 -7.49
C HIS A 1044 13.64 14.62 -8.82
N LEU A 1045 14.29 15.32 -9.76
CA LEU A 1045 13.79 15.58 -11.12
C LEU A 1045 14.96 15.52 -12.12
N ALA A 1046 14.84 14.73 -13.19
CA ALA A 1046 15.93 14.42 -14.12
C ALA A 1046 15.48 14.29 -15.59
N ASN A 1047 16.44 14.19 -16.52
CA ASN A 1047 16.22 13.79 -17.91
C ASN A 1047 16.07 12.26 -18.04
N ASP A 1048 14.98 11.69 -17.52
CA ASP A 1048 14.82 10.22 -17.35
C ASP A 1048 13.56 9.60 -17.96
N ALA A 1049 12.70 10.40 -18.59
CA ALA A 1049 11.47 9.96 -19.25
C ALA A 1049 11.62 8.66 -20.07
N GLY A 1050 10.85 7.63 -19.71
CA GLY A 1050 10.85 6.33 -20.38
C GLY A 1050 12.01 5.38 -20.01
N LYS A 1051 12.83 5.73 -19.01
CA LYS A 1051 13.78 4.80 -18.37
C LYS A 1051 13.08 3.99 -17.26
N GLY A 1052 13.79 3.00 -16.71
CA GLY A 1052 13.37 2.31 -15.48
C GLY A 1052 13.38 3.25 -14.27
N VAL A 1053 12.78 2.82 -13.17
CA VAL A 1053 12.73 3.58 -11.90
C VAL A 1053 13.79 3.10 -10.91
N ASP A 1054 14.36 4.06 -10.19
CA ASP A 1054 15.27 3.88 -9.05
C ASP A 1054 15.14 5.06 -8.07
N ALA A 1055 15.92 5.06 -6.98
CA ALA A 1055 15.91 6.13 -5.98
C ALA A 1055 16.53 7.48 -6.47
N TYR A 1056 16.91 7.56 -7.75
CA TYR A 1056 17.50 8.74 -8.40
C TYR A 1056 16.63 9.23 -9.58
N SER A 1057 15.47 8.61 -9.82
CA SER A 1057 14.53 8.94 -10.90
C SER A 1057 13.61 10.12 -10.56
N SER A 1058 12.97 10.71 -11.57
CA SER A 1058 12.00 11.80 -11.39
C SER A 1058 10.81 11.35 -10.51
N GLY A 1059 10.58 12.06 -9.42
CA GLY A 1059 9.58 11.72 -8.40
C GLY A 1059 10.09 10.84 -7.25
N ALA A 1060 11.34 10.38 -7.29
CA ALA A 1060 11.97 9.69 -6.15
C ALA A 1060 12.14 10.63 -4.94
N LEU A 1061 12.00 10.10 -3.73
CA LEU A 1061 12.63 10.69 -2.54
C LEU A 1061 14.12 10.35 -2.61
N PHE A 1062 14.94 11.32 -2.98
CA PHE A 1062 16.28 11.12 -3.54
C PHE A 1062 17.20 10.29 -2.64
N GLY A 1063 17.74 9.19 -3.18
CA GLY A 1063 18.58 8.22 -2.46
C GLY A 1063 17.81 7.35 -1.45
N ILE A 1064 16.60 7.74 -1.03
CA ILE A 1064 15.79 7.05 -0.03
C ILE A 1064 14.78 6.12 -0.70
N GLN A 1065 13.89 6.57 -1.60
CA GLN A 1065 12.84 5.73 -2.17
C GLN A 1065 12.53 6.07 -3.64
N ALA A 1066 12.52 5.03 -4.48
CA ALA A 1066 12.13 5.09 -5.88
C ALA A 1066 10.63 5.37 -6.05
N PRO A 1067 10.21 6.03 -7.15
CA PRO A 1067 8.80 6.12 -7.50
C PRO A 1067 8.26 4.77 -8.00
N SER A 1068 6.95 4.56 -7.88
CA SER A 1068 6.24 3.39 -8.40
C SER A 1068 6.29 3.29 -9.93
N GLU A 1069 6.34 4.42 -10.63
CA GLU A 1069 6.47 4.50 -12.08
C GLU A 1069 7.23 5.77 -12.54
N ASN A 1070 7.83 5.71 -13.72
CA ASN A 1070 8.44 6.88 -14.34
C ASN A 1070 7.38 7.66 -15.15
N ALA A 1071 6.66 8.55 -14.48
CA ALA A 1071 5.66 9.41 -15.12
C ALA A 1071 6.25 10.68 -15.79
N ALA A 1072 7.58 10.80 -15.92
CA ALA A 1072 8.21 11.97 -16.53
C ALA A 1072 8.06 11.99 -18.06
N LYS A 1073 7.85 13.19 -18.61
CA LYS A 1073 7.80 13.46 -20.05
C LYS A 1073 9.18 13.91 -20.57
N PRO A 1074 9.50 13.70 -21.87
CA PRO A 1074 10.81 13.99 -22.44
C PRO A 1074 11.29 15.46 -22.29
N LYS A 1075 12.62 15.64 -22.35
CA LYS A 1075 13.33 16.93 -22.40
C LYS A 1075 12.60 17.95 -23.30
N GLY A 1076 12.47 19.18 -22.79
CA GLY A 1076 11.78 20.30 -23.44
C GLY A 1076 10.29 20.41 -23.13
N THR A 1077 9.64 19.35 -22.63
CA THR A 1077 8.21 19.35 -22.31
C THR A 1077 7.93 19.67 -20.83
N TRP A 1078 6.79 20.32 -20.56
CA TRP A 1078 6.37 20.66 -19.20
C TRP A 1078 5.72 19.46 -18.48
N ASN A 1079 6.24 19.18 -17.30
CA ASN A 1079 5.78 18.19 -16.34
C ASN A 1079 5.08 18.90 -15.18
N ARG A 1080 3.94 18.37 -14.70
CA ARG A 1080 3.26 18.85 -13.48
C ARG A 1080 3.76 18.04 -12.29
N LEU A 1081 4.19 18.71 -11.22
CA LEU A 1081 4.62 18.10 -9.97
C LEU A 1081 3.73 18.61 -8.84
N ARG A 1082 3.26 17.71 -7.97
CA ARG A 1082 2.63 18.01 -6.70
C ARG A 1082 3.35 17.23 -5.60
N ILE A 1083 3.69 17.90 -4.52
CA ILE A 1083 4.27 17.30 -3.31
C ILE A 1083 3.37 17.71 -2.15
N VAL A 1084 2.97 16.73 -1.33
CA VAL A 1084 2.15 16.94 -0.15
C VAL A 1084 2.85 16.32 1.04
N VAL A 1085 3.01 17.07 2.12
CA VAL A 1085 3.50 16.59 3.41
C VAL A 1085 2.43 16.87 4.46
N ARG A 1086 1.97 15.83 5.15
CA ARG A 1086 0.96 15.92 6.24
C ARG A 1086 1.53 15.39 7.54
N ASP A 1087 1.13 16.00 8.66
CA ASP A 1087 1.54 15.62 10.03
C ASP A 1087 3.06 15.49 10.19
N THR A 1088 3.80 16.37 9.49
CA THR A 1088 5.27 16.40 9.34
C THR A 1088 5.91 15.16 8.69
N THR A 1089 5.18 14.05 8.56
CA THR A 1089 5.74 12.71 8.27
C THR A 1089 5.18 12.06 7.01
N ARG A 1090 3.93 12.32 6.61
CA ARG A 1090 3.27 11.61 5.51
C ARG A 1090 3.53 12.32 4.17
N LEU A 1091 4.49 11.81 3.40
CA LEU A 1091 4.86 12.33 2.07
C LEU A 1091 4.03 11.66 0.97
N THR A 1092 3.46 12.48 0.07
CA THR A 1092 2.91 12.04 -1.22
C THR A 1092 3.52 12.88 -2.36
N VAL A 1093 3.87 12.23 -3.47
CA VAL A 1093 4.34 12.89 -4.69
C VAL A 1093 3.49 12.44 -5.87
N GLU A 1094 2.96 13.39 -6.62
CA GLU A 1094 2.31 13.15 -7.91
C GLU A 1094 3.11 13.79 -9.04
N LEU A 1095 3.24 13.06 -10.15
CA LEU A 1095 3.91 13.52 -11.36
C LEU A 1095 2.96 13.31 -12.54
N ASN A 1096 2.66 14.40 -13.26
CA ASN A 1096 1.71 14.45 -14.37
C ASN A 1096 0.31 13.88 -14.06
N GLY A 1097 -0.16 14.03 -12.82
CA GLY A 1097 -1.48 13.56 -12.38
C GLY A 1097 -1.52 12.08 -11.98
N ARG A 1098 -0.36 11.43 -11.78
CA ARG A 1098 -0.24 10.07 -11.23
C ARG A 1098 0.48 10.12 -9.89
N ARG A 1099 -0.02 9.41 -8.87
CA ARG A 1099 0.64 9.24 -7.56
C ARG A 1099 1.86 8.32 -7.74
N VAL A 1100 3.03 8.93 -7.88
CA VAL A 1100 4.31 8.21 -8.12
C VAL A 1100 5.03 7.84 -6.84
N LEU A 1101 4.72 8.47 -5.71
CA LEU A 1101 5.25 8.08 -4.40
C LEU A 1101 4.23 8.37 -3.29
N GLN A 1102 4.14 7.46 -2.32
CA GLN A 1102 3.55 7.71 -1.01
C GLN A 1102 4.41 6.97 0.02
N THR A 1103 4.82 7.65 1.08
CA THR A 1103 5.75 7.09 2.10
C THR A 1103 5.75 7.91 3.39
N THR A 1104 6.39 7.38 4.43
CA THR A 1104 6.58 8.06 5.72
C THR A 1104 8.03 8.51 5.87
N LEU A 1105 8.22 9.79 6.18
CA LEU A 1105 9.49 10.40 6.55
C LEU A 1105 9.87 9.92 7.96
N GLY A 1106 11.08 9.39 8.13
CA GLY A 1106 11.47 8.59 9.30
C GLY A 1106 12.91 8.80 9.76
N ASP A 1107 13.46 10.00 9.54
CA ASP A 1107 14.80 10.38 9.99
C ASP A 1107 14.70 11.42 11.13
N PRO A 1108 15.00 11.03 12.39
CA PRO A 1108 14.87 11.92 13.56
C PRO A 1108 16.02 12.93 13.69
N GLU A 1109 17.05 12.87 12.85
CA GLU A 1109 18.11 13.89 12.80
C GLU A 1109 17.75 15.04 11.83
N ARG A 1110 16.71 14.88 11.01
CA ARG A 1110 16.16 15.95 10.16
C ARG A 1110 15.02 16.69 10.88
N PRO A 1111 14.87 18.00 10.66
CA PRO A 1111 13.79 18.75 11.28
C PRO A 1111 12.44 18.38 10.66
N THR A 1112 11.37 18.45 11.45
CA THR A 1112 9.97 18.25 11.02
C THR A 1112 9.35 19.48 10.36
N LYS A 1113 10.08 20.60 10.37
CA LYS A 1113 9.72 21.90 9.81
C LYS A 1113 10.96 22.56 9.20
N GLY A 1114 10.82 23.21 8.05
CA GLY A 1114 11.92 23.94 7.42
C GLY A 1114 11.55 24.52 6.06
N PHE A 1115 12.49 25.20 5.42
CA PHE A 1115 12.28 25.83 4.11
C PHE A 1115 11.99 24.78 3.01
N VAL A 1116 11.26 25.22 2.00
CA VAL A 1116 11.13 24.53 0.71
C VAL A 1116 12.04 25.23 -0.29
N ALA A 1117 12.78 24.49 -1.11
CA ALA A 1117 13.74 25.08 -2.04
C ALA A 1117 13.86 24.35 -3.37
N LEU A 1118 13.97 25.10 -4.46
CA LEU A 1118 14.14 24.59 -5.83
C LEU A 1118 15.62 24.39 -6.15
N ASP A 1119 15.98 23.19 -6.59
CA ASP A 1119 17.35 22.85 -6.95
C ASP A 1119 17.70 23.30 -8.38
N GLY A 1120 18.70 24.16 -8.49
CA GLY A 1120 19.34 24.58 -9.73
C GLY A 1120 20.83 24.26 -9.78
N THR A 1121 21.35 23.42 -8.89
CA THR A 1121 22.80 23.16 -8.72
C THR A 1121 23.43 22.62 -10.00
N VAL A 1122 22.83 21.61 -10.63
CA VAL A 1122 23.29 21.05 -11.92
C VAL A 1122 22.92 21.96 -13.10
N GLY A 1123 21.86 22.76 -12.96
CA GLY A 1123 21.32 23.59 -14.04
C GLY A 1123 20.61 22.79 -15.13
N GLY A 1124 20.20 23.47 -16.20
CA GLY A 1124 19.49 22.83 -17.31
C GLY A 1124 18.05 22.40 -16.96
N ILE A 1125 17.44 23.06 -15.98
CA ILE A 1125 16.05 22.90 -15.55
C ILE A 1125 15.36 24.27 -15.44
N GLU A 1126 14.09 24.32 -15.80
CA GLU A 1126 13.20 25.48 -15.60
C GLU A 1126 11.99 25.05 -14.78
N TYR A 1127 11.57 25.91 -13.86
CA TYR A 1127 10.36 25.76 -13.04
C TYR A 1127 9.39 26.89 -13.38
N ARG A 1128 8.08 26.68 -13.28
CA ARG A 1128 7.06 27.73 -13.37
C ARG A 1128 5.84 27.43 -12.52
N ASN A 1129 4.99 28.43 -12.31
CA ASN A 1129 3.72 28.30 -11.60
C ASN A 1129 3.93 27.63 -10.22
N VAL A 1130 4.97 28.07 -9.52
CA VAL A 1130 5.44 27.45 -8.27
C VAL A 1130 4.63 28.03 -7.11
N LEU A 1131 3.83 27.19 -6.45
CA LEU A 1131 2.97 27.58 -5.34
C LEU A 1131 3.14 26.59 -4.19
N VAL A 1132 3.71 27.06 -3.07
CA VAL A 1132 3.73 26.35 -1.78
C VAL A 1132 2.65 26.93 -0.87
N THR A 1133 1.92 26.06 -0.21
CA THR A 1133 0.81 26.39 0.70
C THR A 1133 0.94 25.56 1.96
N GLU A 1134 0.97 26.22 3.11
CA GLU A 1134 0.87 25.54 4.41
C GLU A 1134 -0.51 24.88 4.54
N LEU A 1135 -0.54 23.68 5.13
CA LEU A 1135 -1.76 22.93 5.38
C LEU A 1135 -2.17 23.08 6.86
N PRO A 1136 -3.48 23.12 7.19
CA PRO A 1136 -3.95 23.14 8.56
C PRO A 1136 -3.43 21.94 9.36
N ALA A 1137 -3.16 22.13 10.65
CA ALA A 1137 -2.76 21.06 11.56
C ALA A 1137 -3.86 19.99 11.64
N GLY A 1138 -3.47 18.70 11.58
CA GLY A 1138 -4.40 17.56 11.63
C GLY A 1138 -5.21 17.34 10.34
N SER A 1139 -4.71 17.73 9.16
CA SER A 1139 -5.37 17.53 7.85
C SER A 1139 -4.65 16.56 6.93
#